data_AF-A0A1A0JA62-F1
#
_entry.id   AF-A0A1A0JA62-F1
#
_cell.length_a   1.000
_cell.length_b   1.000
_cell.length_c   1.000
_cell.angle_alpha   90.00
_cell.angle_beta   90.00
_cell.angle_gamma   90.00
#
_symmetry.space_group_name_H-M   'P 1'
#
loop_
_entity.id
_entity.type
_entity.pdbx_description
1 polymer ?
#
loop_
_entity_poly.entity_id
_entity_poly.type
_entity_poly.pdbx_seq_one_letter_code
_entity_poly.pdbx_strand_id
1 'polypeptide(L)'
;MVSEVVEFVQDVPVPLGLLWDALVDPETYSRLFTGIGGCERQETVADSMSLLFRIGSPECGVVTVPVRLVPGRRYDSLELHSPTLGSMALIRLRAQSDGTRVAVTVFAPKRLHPVIASKNNAAVVRWLRDGIEKVAQRCLAVPTAVCDGTSRSPVRRKADVVRQLVAAGVVRPHRLDHGLGQLHGLARWGISLAGGYAAAAACAPQRTAIIDERVRRSFAELHRRTDDIARALLALGLDGSESAGLLARNHIGMVETMVAAGKAGLELVLLHPGMAARQLENVSQRQRLSAVFVDDELESLVHYLHPGITRFRTDRSEQAADRTTLDELATLAPETALRRSRPGRLVVLTSGSSGAPKGARRPRTRNLDPVAAILSRIPLRMEENMLIAAPLCHTWGLAMLQLGTALRATVVLPRRLDPEECLRSIAEHRVTTVVTVPPLLHRILELPAHVRARYDTSSVKIVASGSAPLSGATVVRFMDVFGDVLYNVYGSTEVSWATIATPHDLRQAPATVGRPPMGTTVAVLGPDLRPLPVGATGRIFVANPMLFDGYVNAPPPAETEDGMLDTGDIGYIDVAGRLFICGRGDEMIISGGEKVFPRPLEEALEYLPQVREAAVVGVPDREFGQRTAAFVVTREGSGLDARMVRDYLRTRHGRTAVPRDVSFVPALPRGETGKIVKRLLPAPESPKR
;
A
#
# COMPACT_ATOMS: atom_id res chain seq x y z
N MET A 1 6.23 32.19 -25.94
CA MET A 1 7.22 31.09 -25.79
C MET A 1 8.15 31.42 -24.64
N VAL A 2 8.80 30.41 -24.05
CA VAL A 2 9.81 30.65 -23.01
C VAL A 2 11.10 31.19 -23.64
N SER A 3 11.66 32.27 -23.08
CA SER A 3 12.93 32.86 -23.48
C SER A 3 14.12 31.98 -23.13
N GLU A 4 15.29 32.23 -23.76
CA GLU A 4 16.54 31.56 -23.37
C GLU A 4 16.99 31.92 -21.95
N VAL A 5 16.60 33.08 -21.43
CA VAL A 5 16.90 33.52 -20.07
C VAL A 5 15.61 33.97 -19.39
N VAL A 6 15.36 33.47 -18.18
CA VAL A 6 14.23 33.87 -17.33
C VAL A 6 14.78 34.27 -15.97
N GLU A 7 14.43 35.47 -15.53
CA GLU A 7 14.83 36.01 -14.23
C GLU A 7 13.64 36.13 -13.29
N PHE A 8 13.93 35.92 -12.01
CA PHE A 8 12.94 35.95 -10.94
C PHE A 8 13.60 36.49 -9.67
N VAL A 9 12.90 37.36 -8.95
CA VAL A 9 13.31 37.85 -7.63
C VAL A 9 12.12 37.77 -6.67
N GLN A 10 12.37 37.30 -5.45
CA GLN A 10 11.39 37.27 -4.36
C GLN A 10 12.10 37.50 -3.03
N ASP A 11 11.48 38.31 -2.18
CA ASP A 11 11.86 38.45 -0.78
C ASP A 11 11.04 37.46 0.05
N VAL A 12 11.70 36.70 0.93
CA VAL A 12 11.06 35.75 1.84
C VAL A 12 11.44 36.05 3.30
N PRO A 13 10.50 35.91 4.25
CA PRO A 13 10.73 36.23 5.66
C PRO A 13 11.49 35.11 6.40
N VAL A 14 12.60 34.63 5.81
CA VAL A 14 13.40 33.53 6.33
C VAL A 14 14.85 33.98 6.51
N PRO A 15 15.49 33.70 7.66
CA PRO A 15 16.91 33.96 7.84
C PRO A 15 17.78 33.26 6.79
N LEU A 16 18.80 33.96 6.31
CA LEU A 16 19.69 33.52 5.23
C LEU A 16 20.28 32.12 5.48
N GLY A 17 20.68 31.83 6.72
CA GLY A 17 21.25 30.53 7.08
C GLY A 17 20.27 29.37 6.89
N LEU A 18 19.04 29.51 7.38
CA LEU A 18 18.01 28.47 7.26
C LEU A 18 17.60 28.24 5.81
N LEU A 19 17.50 29.31 5.02
CA LEU A 19 17.15 29.20 3.61
C LEU A 19 18.29 28.57 2.80
N TRP A 20 19.54 28.93 3.09
CA TRP A 20 20.71 28.30 2.48
C TRP A 20 20.74 26.80 2.74
N ASP A 21 20.61 26.38 4.00
CA ASP A 21 20.65 24.97 4.38
C ASP A 21 19.54 24.16 3.69
N ALA A 22 18.35 24.76 3.54
CA ALA A 22 17.24 24.14 2.82
C ALA A 22 17.50 24.02 1.30
N LEU A 23 18.10 25.03 0.66
CA LEU A 23 18.34 25.02 -0.79
C LEU A 23 19.52 24.13 -1.19
N VAL A 24 20.52 23.92 -0.32
CA VAL A 24 21.61 22.98 -0.61
C VAL A 24 21.20 21.52 -0.38
N ASP A 25 20.12 21.25 0.36
CA ASP A 25 19.58 19.91 0.54
C ASP A 25 18.92 19.39 -0.74
N PRO A 26 19.43 18.33 -1.39
CA PRO A 26 18.85 17.79 -2.62
C PRO A 26 17.39 17.33 -2.46
N GLU A 27 16.97 16.89 -1.27
CA GLU A 27 15.60 16.44 -1.04
C GLU A 27 14.58 17.56 -1.22
N THR A 28 15.00 18.82 -1.00
CA THR A 28 14.14 20.00 -1.17
C THR A 28 13.51 20.05 -2.56
N TYR A 29 14.25 19.69 -3.61
CA TYR A 29 13.75 19.81 -4.98
C TYR A 29 12.62 18.83 -5.27
N SER A 30 12.76 17.54 -4.93
CA SER A 30 11.69 16.56 -5.16
C SER A 30 10.52 16.68 -4.17
N ARG A 31 10.75 17.27 -2.99
CA ARG A 31 9.70 17.44 -1.99
C ARG A 31 8.89 18.72 -2.18
N LEU A 32 9.50 19.80 -2.66
CA LEU A 32 8.91 21.15 -2.61
C LEU A 32 8.69 21.80 -3.98
N PHE A 33 9.27 21.27 -5.07
CA PHE A 33 9.08 21.81 -6.41
C PHE A 33 8.20 20.88 -7.26
N THR A 34 7.07 21.41 -7.75
CA THR A 34 6.07 20.63 -8.50
C THR A 34 6.68 20.08 -9.79
N GLY A 35 6.37 18.83 -10.14
CA GLY A 35 6.86 18.20 -11.36
C GLY A 35 8.25 17.55 -11.27
N ILE A 36 8.98 17.77 -10.16
CA ILE A 36 10.17 16.97 -9.80
C ILE A 36 9.68 15.84 -8.89
N GLY A 37 9.57 14.63 -9.42
CA GLY A 37 9.08 13.46 -8.68
C GLY A 37 10.16 12.64 -7.98
N GLY A 38 11.43 12.93 -8.25
CA GLY A 38 12.57 12.28 -7.62
C GLY A 38 13.85 13.09 -7.81
N CYS A 39 14.72 13.01 -6.83
CA CYS A 39 16.04 13.62 -6.82
C CYS A 39 17.01 12.63 -6.19
N GLU A 40 17.67 11.83 -7.03
CA GLU A 40 18.62 10.82 -6.55
C GLU A 40 20.04 11.38 -6.59
N ARG A 41 20.75 11.30 -5.47
CA ARG A 41 22.16 11.67 -5.43
C ARG A 41 22.98 10.55 -6.09
N GLN A 42 23.85 10.87 -7.03
CA GLN A 42 24.70 9.87 -7.70
C GLN A 42 26.11 9.85 -7.11
N GLU A 43 26.71 11.03 -7.03
CA GLU A 43 28.10 11.21 -6.62
C GLU A 43 28.27 12.59 -5.96
N THR A 44 29.22 12.69 -5.03
CA THR A 44 29.68 13.97 -4.48
C THR A 44 31.17 14.09 -4.76
N VAL A 45 31.56 15.12 -5.51
CA VAL A 45 32.96 15.40 -5.87
C VAL A 45 33.30 16.81 -5.37
N ALA A 46 34.23 16.90 -4.42
CA ALA A 46 34.50 18.11 -3.63
C ALA A 46 33.18 18.66 -3.03
N ASP A 47 32.84 19.92 -3.29
CA ASP A 47 31.59 20.55 -2.83
C ASP A 47 30.43 20.41 -3.84
N SER A 48 30.66 19.78 -5.00
CA SER A 48 29.63 19.61 -6.02
C SER A 48 28.90 18.26 -5.86
N MET A 49 27.58 18.29 -6.05
CA MET A 49 26.73 17.09 -5.99
C MET A 49 26.16 16.78 -7.37
N SER A 50 26.40 15.57 -7.86
CA SER A 50 25.70 15.03 -9.04
C SER A 50 24.37 14.45 -8.59
N LEU A 51 23.28 14.97 -9.16
CA LEU A 51 21.90 14.63 -8.88
C LEU A 51 21.23 14.12 -10.15
N LEU A 52 20.25 13.26 -9.99
CA LEU A 52 19.44 12.73 -11.06
C LEU A 52 17.98 13.14 -10.80
N PHE A 53 17.52 14.14 -11.54
CA PHE A 53 16.17 14.66 -11.40
C PHE A 53 15.22 13.83 -12.27
N ARG A 54 14.14 13.38 -11.67
CA ARG A 54 13.03 12.75 -12.38
C ARG A 54 11.94 13.81 -12.59
N ILE A 55 11.87 14.35 -13.81
CA ILE A 55 11.01 15.49 -14.16
C ILE A 55 9.91 15.00 -15.07
N GLY A 56 8.65 15.35 -14.81
CA GLY A 56 7.58 14.98 -15.72
C GLY A 56 6.21 15.52 -15.38
N SER A 57 5.27 15.31 -16.29
CA SER A 57 3.86 15.66 -16.16
C SER A 57 2.97 14.57 -16.80
N PRO A 58 1.67 14.51 -16.49
CA PRO A 58 0.77 13.56 -17.16
C PRO A 58 0.74 13.72 -18.67
N GLU A 59 0.93 14.95 -19.17
CA GLU A 59 0.73 15.30 -20.57
C GLU A 59 1.93 14.93 -21.47
N CYS A 60 3.14 14.85 -20.91
CA CYS A 60 4.36 14.70 -21.71
C CYS A 60 5.31 13.60 -21.21
N GLY A 61 4.87 12.80 -20.24
CA GLY A 61 5.69 11.72 -19.67
C GLY A 61 6.74 12.22 -18.69
N VAL A 62 7.72 11.35 -18.43
CA VAL A 62 8.79 11.56 -17.45
C VAL A 62 10.13 11.39 -18.14
N VAL A 63 11.04 12.33 -17.91
CA VAL A 63 12.44 12.23 -18.32
C VAL A 63 13.33 12.29 -17.08
N THR A 64 14.54 11.78 -17.25
CA THR A 64 15.55 11.80 -16.20
C THR A 64 16.68 12.71 -16.63
N VAL A 65 16.98 13.71 -15.81
CA VAL A 65 17.93 14.79 -16.12
C VAL A 65 19.07 14.78 -15.12
N PRO A 66 20.33 14.58 -15.54
CA PRO A 66 21.47 14.77 -14.66
C PRO A 66 21.64 16.27 -14.39
N VAL A 67 21.77 16.63 -13.12
CA VAL A 67 21.93 17.99 -12.62
C VAL A 67 23.08 18.01 -11.63
N ARG A 68 24.02 18.93 -11.80
CA ARG A 68 25.07 19.20 -10.83
C ARG A 68 24.66 20.40 -9.97
N LEU A 69 24.58 20.19 -8.67
CA LEU A 69 24.46 21.26 -7.69
C LEU A 69 25.86 21.70 -7.26
N VAL A 70 26.19 22.96 -7.49
CA VAL A 70 27.47 23.58 -7.16
C VAL A 70 27.20 24.73 -6.19
N PRO A 71 27.44 24.56 -4.89
CA PRO A 71 27.45 25.67 -3.96
C PRO A 71 28.58 26.63 -4.34
N GLY A 72 28.24 27.91 -4.52
CA GLY A 72 29.22 28.98 -4.71
C GLY A 72 29.79 29.42 -3.36
N ARG A 73 29.92 30.73 -3.16
CA ARG A 73 30.28 31.25 -1.83
C ARG A 73 29.13 30.95 -0.86
N ARG A 74 29.47 30.36 0.29
CA ARG A 74 28.50 30.04 1.35
C ARG A 74 27.66 31.29 1.69
N TYR A 75 26.34 31.10 1.77
CA TYR A 75 25.35 32.16 2.04
C TYR A 75 25.23 33.23 0.95
N ASP A 76 25.77 33.02 -0.25
CA ASP A 76 25.70 33.99 -1.34
C ASP A 76 25.08 33.38 -2.61
N SER A 77 25.59 32.26 -3.11
CA SER A 77 25.14 31.71 -4.39
C SER A 77 25.24 30.19 -4.48
N LEU A 78 24.36 29.58 -5.27
CA LEU A 78 24.45 28.17 -5.67
C LEU A 78 23.90 27.98 -7.10
N GLU A 79 24.48 27.03 -7.82
CA GLU A 79 24.16 26.73 -9.21
C GLU A 79 23.60 25.32 -9.35
N LEU A 80 22.57 25.18 -10.19
CA LEU A 80 22.06 23.90 -10.67
C LEU A 80 22.31 23.85 -12.17
N HIS A 81 23.24 23.01 -12.62
CA HIS A 81 23.61 22.92 -14.03
C HIS A 81 23.35 21.51 -14.55
N SER A 82 22.58 21.37 -15.62
CA SER A 82 22.44 20.11 -16.37
C SER A 82 23.43 20.10 -17.55
N PRO A 83 24.57 19.39 -17.45
CA PRO A 83 25.62 19.45 -18.48
C PRO A 83 25.15 18.88 -19.81
N THR A 84 24.30 17.85 -19.78
CA THR A 84 23.78 17.18 -20.98
C THR A 84 22.80 18.05 -21.76
N LEU A 85 22.03 18.89 -21.05
CA LEU A 85 21.01 19.74 -21.67
C LEU A 85 21.51 21.18 -21.88
N GLY A 86 22.65 21.54 -21.29
CA GLY A 86 23.19 22.91 -21.31
C GLY A 86 22.24 23.93 -20.67
N SER A 87 21.39 23.50 -19.74
CA SER A 87 20.47 24.36 -18.97
C SER A 87 21.01 24.56 -17.56
N MET A 88 20.87 25.76 -17.03
CA MET A 88 21.45 26.15 -15.74
C MET A 88 20.48 27.04 -14.97
N ALA A 89 20.44 26.92 -13.65
CA ALA A 89 19.79 27.89 -12.76
C ALA A 89 20.82 28.41 -11.74
N LEU A 90 21.01 29.72 -11.70
CA LEU A 90 21.83 30.40 -10.70
C LEU A 90 20.92 31.02 -9.65
N ILE A 91 21.08 30.63 -8.40
CA ILE A 91 20.34 31.16 -7.26
C ILE A 91 21.29 32.02 -6.44
N ARG A 92 20.94 33.30 -6.23
CA ARG A 92 21.68 34.25 -5.39
C ARG A 92 20.82 34.64 -4.20
N LEU A 93 21.44 34.67 -3.02
CA LEU A 93 20.81 35.01 -1.76
C LEU A 93 21.45 36.27 -1.20
N ARG A 94 20.63 37.20 -0.68
CA ARG A 94 21.10 38.35 0.09
C ARG A 94 20.27 38.54 1.33
N ALA A 95 20.93 38.66 2.48
CA ALA A 95 20.27 39.05 3.72
C ALA A 95 19.58 40.41 3.56
N GLN A 96 18.39 40.54 4.12
CA GLN A 96 17.63 41.79 4.27
C GLN A 96 17.29 41.97 5.76
N SER A 97 16.76 43.14 6.13
CA SER A 97 16.38 43.43 7.52
C SER A 97 15.30 42.51 8.08
N ASP A 98 14.43 41.99 7.22
CA ASP A 98 13.23 41.21 7.55
C ASP A 98 13.24 39.79 6.93
N GLY A 99 14.38 39.35 6.38
CA GLY A 99 14.49 38.03 5.78
C GLY A 99 15.62 37.90 4.76
N THR A 100 15.33 37.25 3.63
CA THR A 100 16.30 36.98 2.56
C THR A 100 15.70 37.30 1.20
N ARG A 101 16.44 38.06 0.39
CA ARG A 101 16.16 38.26 -1.03
C ARG A 101 16.74 37.09 -1.82
N VAL A 102 15.90 36.42 -2.59
CA VAL A 102 16.25 35.32 -3.49
C VAL A 102 16.14 35.82 -4.92
N ALA A 103 17.24 35.76 -5.67
CA ALA A 103 17.25 36.01 -7.10
C ALA A 103 17.61 34.72 -7.85
N VAL A 104 16.77 34.29 -8.79
CA VAL A 104 16.99 33.10 -9.60
C VAL A 104 17.05 33.49 -11.07
N THR A 105 18.15 33.14 -11.74
CA THR A 105 18.32 33.27 -13.18
C THR A 105 18.37 31.88 -13.79
N VAL A 106 17.43 31.55 -14.69
CA VAL A 106 17.35 30.27 -15.38
C VAL A 106 17.73 30.44 -16.85
N PHE A 107 18.74 29.70 -17.29
CA PHE A 107 19.26 29.64 -18.64
C PHE A 107 18.76 28.39 -19.37
N ALA A 108 18.32 28.58 -20.61
CA ALA A 108 17.75 27.60 -21.49
C ALA A 108 16.67 26.68 -20.85
N PRO A 109 15.69 27.23 -20.09
CA PRO A 109 14.70 26.43 -19.35
C PRO A 109 13.92 25.46 -20.24
N LYS A 110 13.70 25.82 -21.51
CA LYS A 110 13.00 24.97 -22.49
C LYS A 110 13.69 23.62 -22.75
N ARG A 111 14.99 23.50 -22.47
CA ARG A 111 15.77 22.29 -22.69
C ARG A 111 15.57 21.24 -21.58
N LEU A 112 15.07 21.64 -20.41
CA LEU A 112 14.89 20.74 -19.26
C LEU A 112 13.77 19.71 -19.46
N HIS A 113 12.67 20.11 -20.10
CA HIS A 113 11.52 19.23 -20.32
C HIS A 113 10.62 19.74 -21.46
N PRO A 114 10.04 18.86 -22.29
CA PRO A 114 9.10 19.25 -23.35
C PRO A 114 7.92 20.10 -22.86
N VAL A 115 7.41 19.83 -21.65
CA VAL A 115 6.35 20.64 -21.02
C VAL A 115 6.77 22.09 -20.92
N ILE A 116 8.00 22.37 -20.46
CA ILE A 116 8.47 23.73 -20.23
C ILE A 116 8.60 24.46 -21.57
N ALA A 117 9.05 23.78 -22.62
CA ALA A 117 9.13 24.36 -23.97
C ALA A 117 7.77 24.88 -24.48
N SER A 118 6.67 24.24 -24.07
CA SER A 118 5.31 24.67 -24.43
C SER A 118 4.77 25.87 -23.62
N LYS A 119 5.48 26.34 -22.59
CA LYS A 119 5.00 27.39 -21.69
C LYS A 119 5.49 28.79 -22.10
N ASN A 120 5.21 29.79 -21.25
CA ASN A 120 5.73 31.15 -21.33
C ASN A 120 6.54 31.48 -20.07
N ASN A 121 7.27 32.60 -20.08
CA ASN A 121 8.10 33.02 -18.94
C ASN A 121 7.29 33.16 -17.64
N ALA A 122 6.04 33.64 -17.73
CA ALA A 122 5.17 33.80 -16.57
C ALA A 122 4.87 32.47 -15.85
N ALA A 123 4.75 31.36 -16.58
CA ALA A 123 4.57 30.04 -15.99
C ALA A 123 5.83 29.55 -15.27
N VAL A 124 7.02 29.79 -15.84
CA VAL A 124 8.32 29.44 -15.21
C VAL A 124 8.55 30.27 -13.95
N VAL A 125 8.30 31.58 -14.02
CA VAL A 125 8.39 32.49 -12.86
C VAL A 125 7.42 32.09 -11.76
N ARG A 126 6.19 31.69 -12.10
CA ARG A 126 5.21 31.19 -11.12
C ARG A 126 5.68 29.92 -10.45
N TRP A 127 6.20 28.97 -11.22
CA TRP A 127 6.75 27.72 -10.68
C TRP A 127 7.92 27.96 -9.72
N LEU A 128 8.84 28.87 -10.06
CA LEU A 128 9.94 29.27 -9.17
C LEU A 128 9.44 29.91 -7.89
N ARG A 129 8.49 30.86 -8.02
CA ARG A 129 7.86 31.53 -6.88
C ARG A 129 7.18 30.54 -5.95
N ASP A 130 6.38 29.64 -6.49
CA ASP A 130 5.65 28.63 -5.71
C ASP A 130 6.64 27.69 -4.99
N GLY A 131 7.71 27.27 -5.66
CA GLY A 131 8.76 26.45 -5.06
C GLY A 131 9.48 27.15 -3.90
N ILE A 132 9.97 28.37 -4.12
CA ILE A 132 10.67 29.16 -3.08
C ILE A 132 9.75 29.47 -1.89
N GLU A 133 8.49 29.78 -2.15
CA GLU A 133 7.47 29.95 -1.11
C GLU A 133 7.30 28.66 -0.28
N LYS A 134 7.30 27.48 -0.91
CA LYS A 134 7.23 26.20 -0.20
C LYS A 134 8.49 25.90 0.61
N VAL A 135 9.67 26.27 0.12
CA VAL A 135 10.92 26.22 0.91
C VAL A 135 10.79 27.11 2.14
N ALA A 136 10.33 28.35 1.97
CA ALA A 136 10.16 29.28 3.07
C ALA A 136 9.15 28.77 4.12
N GLN A 137 8.01 28.24 3.68
CA GLN A 137 7.01 27.62 4.55
C GLN A 137 7.59 26.43 5.34
N ARG A 138 8.48 25.63 4.74
CA ARG A 138 9.19 24.55 5.44
C ARG A 138 10.14 25.10 6.50
N CYS A 139 10.94 26.12 6.18
CA CYS A 139 11.85 26.75 7.15
C CYS A 139 11.11 27.38 8.34
N LEU A 140 9.93 27.94 8.10
CA LEU A 140 9.08 28.58 9.12
C LEU A 140 8.12 27.61 9.83
N ALA A 141 8.21 26.30 9.54
CA ALA A 141 7.36 25.26 10.12
C ALA A 141 5.84 25.52 9.95
N VAL A 142 5.43 26.07 8.80
CA VAL A 142 4.01 26.37 8.54
C VAL A 142 3.21 25.06 8.40
N PRO A 143 2.15 24.83 9.20
CA PRO A 143 1.47 23.53 9.32
C PRO A 143 0.63 23.20 8.08
N THR A 144 1.25 22.57 7.08
CA THR A 144 0.68 22.40 5.73
C THR A 144 0.66 20.96 5.24
N ALA A 145 1.27 20.01 5.94
CA ALA A 145 1.31 18.59 5.58
C ALA A 145 0.00 17.87 5.95
N VAL A 146 -1.12 18.37 5.43
CA VAL A 146 -2.44 17.74 5.47
C VAL A 146 -2.96 17.63 4.05
N CYS A 147 -3.34 16.44 3.63
CA CYS A 147 -3.93 16.15 2.33
C CYS A 147 -5.34 15.57 2.51
N ASP A 148 -6.32 16.27 1.96
CA ASP A 148 -7.70 15.81 1.89
C ASP A 148 -8.00 15.26 0.49
N GLY A 149 -8.49 14.02 0.41
CA GLY A 149 -8.95 13.42 -0.85
C GLY A 149 -10.29 13.97 -1.36
N THR A 150 -10.85 15.02 -0.71
CA THR A 150 -12.18 15.59 -1.03
C THR A 150 -12.23 17.10 -1.02
N SER A 151 -13.18 17.64 -1.79
CA SER A 151 -13.71 18.99 -1.60
C SER A 151 -14.46 19.08 -0.25
N ARG A 152 -14.21 20.13 0.54
CA ARG A 152 -14.79 20.36 1.89
C ARG A 152 -16.33 20.50 1.92
N SER A 153 -17.01 20.61 0.77
CA SER A 153 -18.48 20.76 0.70
C SER A 153 -19.22 19.39 0.70
N PRO A 154 -20.17 19.14 1.65
CA PRO A 154 -20.96 17.89 1.71
C PRO A 154 -21.79 17.59 0.45
N VAL A 155 -22.31 18.63 -0.22
CA VAL A 155 -23.11 18.48 -1.44
C VAL A 155 -22.25 18.02 -2.62
N ARG A 156 -21.05 18.61 -2.77
CA ARG A 156 -20.08 18.19 -3.80
C ARG A 156 -19.60 16.76 -3.57
N ARG A 157 -19.37 16.36 -2.31
CA ARG A 157 -19.00 14.99 -1.96
C ARG A 157 -20.05 13.97 -2.41
N LYS A 158 -21.35 14.22 -2.16
CA LYS A 158 -22.43 13.33 -2.65
C LYS A 158 -22.44 13.23 -4.18
N ALA A 159 -22.27 14.36 -4.88
CA ALA A 159 -22.22 14.37 -6.34
C ALA A 159 -20.99 13.62 -6.89
N ASP A 160 -19.83 13.75 -6.26
CA ASP A 160 -18.61 13.04 -6.65
C ASP A 160 -18.74 11.53 -6.40
N VAL A 161 -19.34 11.11 -5.28
CA VAL A 161 -19.68 9.70 -5.02
C VAL A 161 -20.54 9.13 -6.14
N VAL A 162 -21.64 9.82 -6.48
CA VAL A 162 -22.52 9.40 -7.58
C VAL A 162 -21.76 9.32 -8.90
N ARG A 163 -20.90 10.31 -9.20
CA ARG A 163 -20.07 10.31 -10.42
C ARG A 163 -19.18 9.07 -10.49
N GLN A 164 -18.53 8.69 -9.39
CA GLN A 164 -17.67 7.49 -9.36
C GLN A 164 -18.48 6.20 -9.52
N LEU A 165 -19.63 6.09 -8.86
CA LEU A 165 -20.51 4.93 -9.00
C LEU A 165 -21.06 4.80 -10.42
N VAL A 166 -21.45 5.90 -11.06
CA VAL A 166 -21.88 5.93 -12.47
C VAL A 166 -20.73 5.54 -13.40
N ALA A 167 -19.53 6.11 -13.20
CA ALA A 167 -18.36 5.77 -14.00
C ALA A 167 -18.02 4.27 -13.89
N ALA A 168 -18.07 3.68 -12.69
CA ALA A 168 -17.87 2.25 -12.50
C ALA A 168 -19.01 1.38 -13.08
N GLY A 169 -20.13 1.97 -13.50
CA GLY A 169 -21.30 1.27 -14.01
C GLY A 169 -22.21 0.71 -12.91
N VAL A 170 -22.00 1.11 -11.64
CA VAL A 170 -22.77 0.66 -10.47
C VAL A 170 -24.21 1.13 -10.50
N VAL A 171 -24.47 2.28 -11.14
CA VAL A 171 -25.81 2.82 -11.36
C VAL A 171 -26.22 2.56 -12.80
N ARG A 172 -26.96 1.47 -13.05
CA ARG A 172 -27.66 1.20 -14.32
C ARG A 172 -29.16 1.05 -14.02
N PRO A 173 -30.07 1.45 -14.94
CA PRO A 173 -31.49 1.14 -14.78
C PRO A 173 -31.67 -0.38 -14.73
N HIS A 174 -32.12 -0.88 -13.58
CA HIS A 174 -32.48 -2.29 -13.40
C HIS A 174 -33.98 -2.45 -13.67
N ARG A 175 -34.39 -3.66 -14.07
CA ARG A 175 -35.80 -4.04 -13.94
C ARG A 175 -36.20 -3.94 -12.45
N LEU A 176 -37.41 -3.50 -12.17
CA LEU A 176 -37.88 -3.13 -10.82
C LEU A 176 -37.83 -4.30 -9.83
N ASP A 177 -38.04 -5.53 -10.31
CA ASP A 177 -37.95 -6.79 -9.56
C ASP A 177 -36.53 -7.07 -9.02
N HIS A 178 -35.51 -6.90 -9.86
CA HIS A 178 -34.10 -7.07 -9.47
C HIS A 178 -33.64 -6.00 -8.47
N GLY A 179 -34.10 -4.75 -8.62
CA GLY A 179 -33.79 -3.66 -7.70
C GLY A 179 -34.34 -3.88 -6.29
N LEU A 180 -35.57 -4.42 -6.17
CA LEU A 180 -36.18 -4.76 -4.88
C LEU A 180 -35.44 -5.90 -4.17
N GLY A 181 -35.02 -6.94 -4.91
CA GLY A 181 -34.22 -8.04 -4.36
C GLY A 181 -32.85 -7.58 -3.83
N GLN A 182 -32.19 -6.67 -4.55
CA GLN A 182 -30.93 -6.05 -4.12
C GLN A 182 -31.08 -5.26 -2.81
N LEU A 183 -32.11 -4.42 -2.72
CA LEU A 183 -32.40 -3.65 -1.51
C LEU A 183 -32.75 -4.57 -0.33
N HIS A 184 -33.52 -5.63 -0.57
CA HIS A 184 -33.86 -6.61 0.48
C HIS A 184 -32.62 -7.32 1.02
N GLY A 185 -31.71 -7.78 0.15
CA GLY A 185 -30.47 -8.43 0.55
C GLY A 185 -29.57 -7.52 1.40
N LEU A 186 -29.41 -6.26 0.99
CA LEU A 186 -28.64 -5.25 1.73
C LEU A 186 -29.32 -4.84 3.04
N ALA A 187 -30.65 -4.73 3.07
CA ALA A 187 -31.40 -4.43 4.28
C ALA A 187 -31.27 -5.55 5.32
N ARG A 188 -31.27 -6.81 4.87
CA ARG A 188 -31.22 -7.99 5.75
C ARG A 188 -29.82 -8.25 6.31
N TRP A 189 -28.79 -8.12 5.48
CA TRP A 189 -27.43 -8.54 5.82
C TRP A 189 -26.41 -7.40 5.92
N GLY A 190 -26.86 -6.16 5.71
CA GLY A 190 -26.00 -4.97 5.64
C GLY A 190 -25.12 -4.95 4.39
N ILE A 191 -24.30 -3.90 4.28
CA ILE A 191 -23.23 -3.81 3.28
C ILE A 191 -22.04 -4.65 3.78
N SER A 192 -22.19 -5.97 3.66
CA SER A 192 -21.26 -7.03 4.06
C SER A 192 -21.06 -8.02 2.91
N LEU A 193 -20.18 -9.03 3.06
CA LEU A 193 -20.09 -10.12 2.08
C LEU A 193 -21.43 -10.83 1.90
N ALA A 194 -22.13 -11.14 3.00
CA ALA A 194 -23.44 -11.78 2.96
C ALA A 194 -24.47 -10.94 2.17
N GLY A 195 -24.54 -9.65 2.44
CA GLY A 195 -25.45 -8.75 1.72
C GLY A 195 -25.04 -8.53 0.26
N GLY A 196 -23.74 -8.39 -0.01
CA GLY A 196 -23.20 -8.24 -1.36
C GLY A 196 -23.52 -9.44 -2.26
N TYR A 197 -23.30 -10.67 -1.77
CA TYR A 197 -23.64 -11.88 -2.52
C TYR A 197 -25.16 -12.08 -2.66
N ALA A 198 -25.97 -11.73 -1.66
CA ALA A 198 -27.42 -11.75 -1.78
C ALA A 198 -27.92 -10.75 -2.84
N ALA A 199 -27.41 -9.52 -2.80
CA ALA A 199 -27.72 -8.49 -3.77
C ALA A 199 -27.31 -8.89 -5.20
N ALA A 200 -26.11 -9.43 -5.36
CA ALA A 200 -25.62 -9.88 -6.65
C ALA A 200 -26.38 -11.11 -7.18
N ALA A 201 -26.81 -12.03 -6.32
CA ALA A 201 -27.67 -13.16 -6.69
C ALA A 201 -29.05 -12.70 -7.16
N ALA A 202 -29.60 -11.63 -6.57
CA ALA A 202 -30.83 -11.02 -7.05
C ALA A 202 -30.64 -10.36 -8.41
N CYS A 203 -29.58 -9.57 -8.62
CA CYS A 203 -29.40 -8.78 -9.85
C CYS A 203 -28.78 -9.54 -11.03
N ALA A 204 -27.90 -10.51 -10.78
CA ALA A 204 -27.16 -11.24 -11.80
C ALA A 204 -27.00 -12.73 -11.41
N PRO A 205 -28.12 -13.47 -11.25
CA PRO A 205 -28.11 -14.81 -10.68
C PRO A 205 -27.18 -15.80 -11.40
N GLN A 206 -27.18 -15.78 -12.74
CA GLN A 206 -26.43 -16.72 -13.57
C GLN A 206 -24.98 -16.30 -13.85
N ARG A 207 -24.60 -15.08 -13.45
CA ARG A 207 -23.23 -14.61 -13.66
C ARG A 207 -22.28 -15.37 -12.74
N THR A 208 -21.15 -15.82 -13.27
CA THR A 208 -20.09 -16.45 -12.47
C THR A 208 -19.58 -15.48 -11.41
N ALA A 209 -19.69 -15.88 -10.16
CA ALA A 209 -19.22 -15.13 -9.02
C ALA A 209 -17.76 -15.46 -8.70
N ILE A 210 -17.44 -16.75 -8.60
CA ILE A 210 -16.12 -17.25 -8.18
C ILE A 210 -15.67 -18.39 -9.10
N ILE A 211 -14.38 -18.39 -9.41
CA ILE A 211 -13.64 -19.45 -10.07
C ILE A 211 -12.44 -19.78 -9.18
N ASP A 212 -12.27 -21.04 -8.83
CA ASP A 212 -11.01 -21.56 -8.26
C ASP A 212 -10.48 -22.72 -9.13
N GLU A 213 -9.47 -23.44 -8.65
CA GLU A 213 -8.85 -24.53 -9.41
C GLU A 213 -9.78 -25.75 -9.66
N ARG A 214 -10.91 -25.86 -8.95
CA ARG A 214 -11.80 -27.03 -9.01
C ARG A 214 -13.17 -26.70 -9.59
N VAL A 215 -13.72 -25.54 -9.24
CA VAL A 215 -15.13 -25.23 -9.52
C VAL A 215 -15.34 -23.79 -9.96
N ARG A 216 -16.45 -23.61 -10.68
CA ARG A 216 -17.02 -22.30 -10.99
C ARG A 216 -18.41 -22.25 -10.38
N ARG A 217 -18.74 -21.16 -9.71
CA ARG A 217 -20.09 -20.95 -9.15
C ARG A 217 -20.65 -19.62 -9.59
N SER A 218 -21.92 -19.63 -9.97
CA SER A 218 -22.72 -18.43 -10.16
C SER A 218 -23.10 -17.76 -8.84
N PHE A 219 -23.53 -16.50 -8.89
CA PHE A 219 -24.02 -15.79 -7.72
C PHE A 219 -25.22 -16.50 -7.07
N ALA A 220 -26.15 -17.05 -7.87
CA ALA A 220 -27.32 -17.77 -7.36
C ALA A 220 -26.94 -19.07 -6.64
N GLU A 221 -26.02 -19.86 -7.21
CA GLU A 221 -25.58 -21.11 -6.59
C GLU A 221 -24.83 -20.86 -5.29
N LEU A 222 -23.91 -19.89 -5.28
CA LEU A 222 -23.17 -19.52 -4.08
C LEU A 222 -24.13 -19.00 -2.99
N HIS A 223 -25.12 -18.18 -3.37
CA HIS A 223 -26.09 -17.64 -2.42
C HIS A 223 -26.96 -18.74 -1.79
N ARG A 224 -27.56 -19.63 -2.59
CA ARG A 224 -28.36 -20.75 -2.06
C ARG A 224 -27.54 -21.63 -1.12
N ARG A 225 -26.38 -22.07 -1.60
CA ARG A 225 -25.51 -22.96 -0.82
C ARG A 225 -25.06 -22.36 0.50
N THR A 226 -24.74 -21.06 0.52
CA THR A 226 -24.35 -20.37 1.76
C THR A 226 -25.53 -20.08 2.68
N ASP A 227 -26.78 -20.02 2.17
CA ASP A 227 -27.97 -20.06 3.04
C ASP A 227 -28.13 -21.41 3.71
N ASP A 228 -27.87 -22.50 2.97
CA ASP A 228 -27.98 -23.87 3.50
C ASP A 228 -26.93 -24.12 4.58
N ILE A 229 -25.66 -23.78 4.29
CA ILE A 229 -24.58 -23.85 5.29
C ILE A 229 -24.94 -22.99 6.50
N ALA A 230 -25.42 -21.75 6.31
CA ALA A 230 -25.80 -20.90 7.42
C ALA A 230 -26.88 -21.54 8.30
N ARG A 231 -27.93 -22.15 7.71
CA ARG A 231 -28.97 -22.84 8.48
C ARG A 231 -28.43 -24.04 9.26
N ALA A 232 -27.52 -24.81 8.68
CA ALA A 232 -26.85 -25.91 9.37
C ALA A 232 -26.00 -25.43 10.55
N LEU A 233 -25.23 -24.33 10.38
CA LEU A 233 -24.47 -23.74 11.48
C LEU A 233 -25.39 -23.32 12.65
N LEU A 234 -26.56 -22.75 12.35
CA LEU A 234 -27.54 -22.41 13.38
C LEU A 234 -28.10 -23.63 14.10
N ALA A 235 -28.38 -24.71 13.36
CA ALA A 235 -28.87 -25.97 13.92
C ALA A 235 -27.84 -26.63 14.87
N LEU A 236 -26.55 -26.41 14.60
CA LEU A 236 -25.44 -26.86 15.45
C LEU A 236 -25.15 -25.94 16.65
N GLY A 237 -25.98 -24.91 16.88
CA GLY A 237 -25.80 -23.99 18.00
C GLY A 237 -24.72 -22.93 17.78
N LEU A 238 -24.14 -22.84 16.58
CA LEU A 238 -23.21 -21.76 16.20
C LEU A 238 -24.03 -20.51 15.89
N ASP A 239 -24.45 -19.85 16.97
CA ASP A 239 -25.40 -18.74 16.96
C ASP A 239 -24.77 -17.37 17.24
N GLY A 240 -23.45 -17.26 17.26
CA GLY A 240 -22.73 -16.00 17.44
C GLY A 240 -22.61 -15.54 18.89
N SER A 241 -23.01 -16.39 19.85
CA SER A 241 -22.60 -16.28 21.26
C SER A 241 -21.07 -16.42 21.43
N GLU A 242 -20.45 -17.23 20.56
CA GLU A 242 -19.01 -17.47 20.51
C GLU A 242 -18.45 -17.23 19.09
N SER A 243 -17.13 -17.11 19.00
CA SER A 243 -16.42 -16.86 17.74
C SER A 243 -16.02 -18.18 17.05
N ALA A 244 -15.88 -18.15 15.73
CA ALA A 244 -15.34 -19.26 14.95
C ALA A 244 -14.04 -18.85 14.25
N GLY A 245 -13.11 -19.78 14.05
CA GLY A 245 -11.89 -19.57 13.27
C GLY A 245 -12.04 -20.05 11.82
N LEU A 246 -11.37 -19.40 10.87
CA LEU A 246 -11.26 -19.86 9.48
C LEU A 246 -9.78 -19.89 9.08
N LEU A 247 -9.25 -21.09 8.87
CA LEU A 247 -7.88 -21.37 8.45
C LEU A 247 -7.90 -22.07 7.08
N ALA A 248 -7.95 -21.29 6.01
CA ALA A 248 -8.05 -21.81 4.65
C ALA A 248 -7.18 -21.02 3.67
N ARG A 249 -6.88 -21.63 2.52
CA ARG A 249 -6.30 -20.94 1.36
C ARG A 249 -7.34 -20.12 0.63
N ASN A 250 -6.91 -19.36 -0.39
CA ASN A 250 -7.82 -18.70 -1.31
C ASN A 250 -8.49 -19.74 -2.21
N HIS A 251 -9.71 -20.15 -1.88
CA HIS A 251 -10.56 -20.99 -2.73
C HIS A 251 -12.03 -20.74 -2.38
N ILE A 252 -12.95 -21.37 -3.10
CA ILE A 252 -14.38 -21.08 -2.94
C ILE A 252 -14.93 -21.39 -1.54
N GLY A 253 -14.46 -22.46 -0.90
CA GLY A 253 -14.92 -22.88 0.42
C GLY A 253 -14.62 -21.83 1.49
N MET A 254 -13.46 -21.16 1.42
CA MET A 254 -13.15 -20.01 2.26
C MET A 254 -14.21 -18.90 2.11
N VAL A 255 -14.64 -18.60 0.88
CA VAL A 255 -15.67 -17.58 0.62
C VAL A 255 -17.04 -18.04 1.08
N GLU A 256 -17.40 -19.30 0.84
CA GLU A 256 -18.66 -19.89 1.31
C GLU A 256 -18.76 -19.83 2.84
N THR A 257 -17.70 -20.18 3.57
CA THR A 257 -17.64 -20.06 5.03
C THR A 257 -17.81 -18.61 5.49
N MET A 258 -17.11 -17.64 4.88
CA MET A 258 -17.25 -16.22 5.24
C MET A 258 -18.67 -15.71 5.03
N VAL A 259 -19.31 -16.07 3.92
CA VAL A 259 -20.67 -15.65 3.58
C VAL A 259 -21.69 -16.33 4.49
N ALA A 260 -21.57 -17.64 4.71
CA ALA A 260 -22.45 -18.41 5.58
C ALA A 260 -22.34 -17.96 7.03
N ALA A 261 -21.13 -17.70 7.54
CA ALA A 261 -20.91 -17.13 8.87
C ALA A 261 -21.55 -15.74 9.00
N GLY A 262 -21.41 -14.89 7.97
CA GLY A 262 -22.07 -13.58 7.92
C GLY A 262 -23.60 -13.68 7.99
N LYS A 263 -24.18 -14.63 7.26
CA LYS A 263 -25.62 -14.96 7.26
C LYS A 263 -26.08 -15.59 8.58
N ALA A 264 -25.24 -16.41 9.18
CA ALA A 264 -25.47 -17.02 10.48
C ALA A 264 -25.24 -16.03 11.64
N GLY A 265 -24.76 -14.81 11.43
CA GLY A 265 -24.53 -13.87 12.53
C GLY A 265 -23.25 -14.14 13.35
N LEU A 266 -22.34 -14.98 12.86
CA LEU A 266 -21.12 -15.40 13.56
C LEU A 266 -20.03 -14.32 13.53
N GLU A 267 -19.24 -14.22 14.60
CA GLU A 267 -17.94 -13.54 14.58
C GLU A 267 -16.88 -14.54 14.08
N LEU A 268 -16.39 -14.32 12.85
CA LEU A 268 -15.44 -15.21 12.19
C LEU A 268 -14.04 -14.58 12.19
N VAL A 269 -13.10 -15.23 12.86
CA VAL A 269 -11.69 -14.86 12.95
C VAL A 269 -10.92 -15.48 11.79
N LEU A 270 -10.35 -14.65 10.95
CA LEU A 270 -9.55 -15.09 9.80
C LEU A 270 -8.14 -15.43 10.27
N LEU A 271 -7.86 -16.74 10.34
CA LEU A 271 -6.57 -17.30 10.74
C LEU A 271 -5.65 -17.36 9.50
N HIS A 272 -4.36 -17.15 9.71
CA HIS A 272 -3.41 -17.08 8.61
C HIS A 272 -2.68 -18.44 8.43
N PRO A 273 -2.66 -19.05 7.23
CA PRO A 273 -2.01 -20.35 6.96
C PRO A 273 -0.51 -20.42 7.25
N GLY A 274 0.14 -19.28 7.43
CA GLY A 274 1.56 -19.18 7.81
C GLY A 274 1.81 -19.17 9.33
N MET A 275 0.77 -19.15 10.17
CA MET A 275 0.92 -19.18 11.62
C MET A 275 1.47 -20.51 12.11
N ALA A 276 2.32 -20.46 13.13
CA ALA A 276 2.73 -21.67 13.85
C ALA A 276 1.56 -22.23 14.69
N ALA A 277 1.51 -23.54 14.86
CA ALA A 277 0.43 -24.23 15.59
C ALA A 277 0.20 -23.68 17.01
N ARG A 278 1.28 -23.34 17.73
CA ARG A 278 1.20 -22.71 19.07
C ARG A 278 0.65 -21.29 19.03
N GLN A 279 0.85 -20.53 17.96
CA GLN A 279 0.24 -19.22 17.82
C GLN A 279 -1.27 -19.35 17.56
N LEU A 280 -1.69 -20.34 16.78
CA LEU A 280 -3.10 -20.65 16.54
C LEU A 280 -3.81 -21.06 17.83
N GLU A 281 -3.19 -21.91 18.66
CA GLU A 281 -3.68 -22.27 20.00
C GLU A 281 -3.88 -21.03 20.90
N ASN A 282 -2.89 -20.13 20.95
CA ASN A 282 -3.01 -18.90 21.72
C ASN A 282 -4.13 -17.99 21.20
N VAL A 283 -4.27 -17.88 19.88
CA VAL A 283 -5.36 -17.10 19.27
C VAL A 283 -6.72 -17.75 19.58
N SER A 284 -6.82 -19.08 19.53
CA SER A 284 -8.09 -19.76 19.78
C SER A 284 -8.60 -19.51 21.20
N GLN A 285 -7.69 -19.53 22.18
CA GLN A 285 -8.02 -19.24 23.58
C GLN A 285 -8.42 -17.77 23.78
N ARG A 286 -7.63 -16.83 23.23
CA ARG A 286 -7.89 -15.38 23.38
C ARG A 286 -9.17 -14.92 22.68
N GLN A 287 -9.49 -15.52 21.54
CA GLN A 287 -10.69 -15.23 20.76
C GLN A 287 -11.89 -16.10 21.17
N ARG A 288 -11.71 -17.02 22.14
CA ARG A 288 -12.74 -17.97 22.61
C ARG A 288 -13.43 -18.68 21.44
N LEU A 289 -12.62 -19.32 20.60
CA LEU A 289 -13.14 -20.03 19.44
C LEU A 289 -13.86 -21.31 19.87
N SER A 290 -15.09 -21.51 19.42
CA SER A 290 -15.89 -22.72 19.65
C SER A 290 -15.95 -23.65 18.44
N ALA A 291 -15.66 -23.11 17.26
CA ALA A 291 -15.50 -23.86 16.03
C ALA A 291 -14.32 -23.36 15.20
N VAL A 292 -13.73 -24.23 14.38
CA VAL A 292 -12.72 -23.88 13.37
C VAL A 292 -13.04 -24.58 12.05
N PHE A 293 -13.06 -23.78 10.99
CA PHE A 293 -13.12 -24.21 9.60
C PHE A 293 -11.70 -24.27 9.05
N VAL A 294 -11.28 -25.41 8.52
CA VAL A 294 -9.88 -25.66 8.16
C VAL A 294 -9.76 -26.47 6.86
N ASP A 295 -8.77 -26.11 6.03
CA ASP A 295 -8.37 -26.93 4.88
C ASP A 295 -7.63 -28.18 5.34
N ASP A 296 -7.78 -29.30 4.63
CA ASP A 296 -7.12 -30.56 4.97
C ASP A 296 -5.61 -30.41 5.09
N GLU A 297 -4.99 -29.69 4.15
CA GLU A 297 -3.54 -29.47 4.13
C GLU A 297 -3.03 -28.68 5.36
N LEU A 298 -3.94 -28.04 6.11
CA LEU A 298 -3.64 -27.22 7.28
C LEU A 298 -4.09 -27.87 8.60
N GLU A 299 -4.67 -29.08 8.59
CA GLU A 299 -5.14 -29.76 9.82
C GLU A 299 -4.00 -29.97 10.83
N SER A 300 -2.79 -30.22 10.32
CA SER A 300 -1.57 -30.33 11.15
C SER A 300 -1.24 -29.05 11.92
N LEU A 301 -1.79 -27.89 11.56
CA LEU A 301 -1.57 -26.63 12.30
C LEU A 301 -2.52 -26.45 13.48
N VAL A 302 -3.62 -27.21 13.53
CA VAL A 302 -4.66 -27.10 14.57
C VAL A 302 -4.64 -28.25 15.58
N HIS A 303 -3.61 -29.11 15.55
CA HIS A 303 -3.52 -30.26 16.47
C HIS A 303 -3.44 -29.89 17.96
N TYR A 304 -2.93 -28.70 18.30
CA TYR A 304 -2.91 -28.18 19.69
C TYR A 304 -4.22 -27.52 20.13
N LEU A 305 -5.22 -27.36 19.25
CA LEU A 305 -6.50 -26.79 19.64
C LEU A 305 -7.23 -27.71 20.64
N HIS A 306 -7.90 -27.10 21.62
CA HIS A 306 -8.66 -27.81 22.64
C HIS A 306 -9.67 -28.79 21.98
N PRO A 307 -9.79 -30.05 22.46
CA PRO A 307 -10.66 -31.06 21.84
C PRO A 307 -12.14 -30.67 21.74
N GLY A 308 -12.61 -29.79 22.63
CA GLY A 308 -13.96 -29.25 22.62
C GLY A 308 -14.26 -28.23 21.50
N ILE A 309 -13.25 -27.81 20.72
CA ILE A 309 -13.44 -26.93 19.56
C ILE A 309 -13.89 -27.79 18.38
N THR A 310 -15.10 -27.56 17.88
CA THR A 310 -15.64 -28.30 16.73
C THR A 310 -14.86 -27.96 15.47
N ARG A 311 -14.50 -28.96 14.66
CA ARG A 311 -13.71 -28.75 13.43
C ARG A 311 -14.51 -29.12 12.20
N PHE A 312 -14.52 -28.22 11.22
CA PHE A 312 -15.17 -28.39 9.92
C PHE A 312 -14.15 -28.27 8.80
N ARG A 313 -14.38 -29.00 7.71
CA ARG A 313 -13.49 -28.99 6.55
C ARG A 313 -13.98 -28.03 5.48
N THR A 314 -13.11 -27.15 5.00
CA THR A 314 -13.43 -26.16 3.96
C THR A 314 -13.22 -26.69 2.55
N ASP A 315 -12.33 -27.66 2.38
CA ASP A 315 -12.02 -28.24 1.07
C ASP A 315 -12.85 -29.51 0.78
N ARG A 316 -12.68 -29.99 -0.46
CA ARG A 316 -13.36 -31.17 -1.02
C ARG A 316 -12.41 -32.34 -1.22
N SER A 317 -11.31 -32.41 -0.46
CA SER A 317 -10.35 -33.50 -0.63
C SER A 317 -10.89 -34.79 -0.01
N GLU A 318 -10.51 -35.95 -0.53
CA GLU A 318 -10.94 -37.26 0.00
C GLU A 318 -9.99 -37.78 1.10
N GLN A 319 -8.94 -37.01 1.44
CA GLN A 319 -7.82 -37.50 2.26
C GLN A 319 -8.07 -37.53 3.78
N ALA A 320 -9.18 -36.97 4.28
CA ALA A 320 -9.50 -36.96 5.72
C ALA A 320 -10.96 -37.35 5.98
N ALA A 321 -11.21 -38.62 6.32
CA ALA A 321 -12.58 -39.19 6.36
C ALA A 321 -13.44 -38.78 7.58
N ASP A 322 -12.88 -38.14 8.62
CA ASP A 322 -13.52 -38.12 9.95
C ASP A 322 -14.18 -36.80 10.36
N ARG A 323 -14.28 -35.79 9.49
CA ARG A 323 -14.85 -34.47 9.83
C ARG A 323 -15.87 -33.97 8.82
N THR A 324 -16.87 -33.26 9.32
CA THR A 324 -17.95 -32.72 8.50
C THR A 324 -17.44 -31.67 7.51
N THR A 325 -17.74 -31.88 6.23
CA THR A 325 -17.38 -30.96 5.15
C THR A 325 -18.41 -29.85 4.96
N LEU A 326 -18.05 -28.77 4.26
CA LEU A 326 -19.04 -27.76 3.84
C LEU A 326 -20.14 -28.32 2.94
N ASP A 327 -19.84 -29.36 2.14
CA ASP A 327 -20.83 -30.05 1.32
C ASP A 327 -21.85 -30.79 2.20
N GLU A 328 -21.38 -31.54 3.19
CA GLU A 328 -22.26 -32.22 4.16
C GLU A 328 -23.09 -31.22 4.98
N LEU A 329 -22.48 -30.13 5.47
CA LEU A 329 -23.22 -29.08 6.17
C LEU A 329 -24.35 -28.51 5.32
N ALA A 330 -24.12 -28.26 4.02
CA ALA A 330 -25.17 -27.78 3.14
C ALA A 330 -26.33 -28.79 3.01
N THR A 331 -26.05 -30.09 3.05
CA THR A 331 -27.10 -31.14 2.99
C THR A 331 -27.86 -31.34 4.31
N LEU A 332 -27.23 -31.03 5.44
CA LEU A 332 -27.82 -31.13 6.79
C LEU A 332 -28.70 -29.92 7.16
N ALA A 333 -28.88 -28.98 6.24
CA ALA A 333 -29.60 -27.74 6.49
C ALA A 333 -31.10 -28.01 6.77
N PRO A 334 -31.64 -27.60 7.94
CA PRO A 334 -33.07 -27.74 8.19
C PRO A 334 -33.88 -26.82 7.27
N GLU A 335 -35.13 -27.20 6.99
CA GLU A 335 -36.11 -26.37 6.26
C GLU A 335 -36.71 -25.28 7.18
N THR A 336 -35.86 -24.47 7.79
CA THR A 336 -36.27 -23.35 8.64
C THR A 336 -35.94 -22.02 7.99
N ALA A 337 -36.73 -20.98 8.30
CA ALA A 337 -36.42 -19.63 7.82
C ALA A 337 -35.14 -19.12 8.50
N LEU A 338 -34.17 -18.67 7.71
CA LEU A 338 -32.92 -18.10 8.21
C LEU A 338 -33.16 -16.72 8.89
N ARG A 339 -33.58 -16.70 10.16
CA ARG A 339 -33.91 -15.47 10.89
C ARG A 339 -32.79 -15.06 11.86
N ARG A 340 -32.16 -13.91 11.61
CA ARG A 340 -31.14 -13.31 12.47
C ARG A 340 -31.40 -11.81 12.62
N SER A 341 -31.26 -11.30 13.83
CA SER A 341 -31.42 -9.87 14.13
C SER A 341 -30.18 -9.05 13.80
N ARG A 342 -28.99 -9.68 13.65
CA ARG A 342 -27.71 -9.01 13.39
C ARG A 342 -26.83 -9.81 12.42
N PRO A 343 -26.24 -9.17 11.39
CA PRO A 343 -25.25 -9.80 10.51
C PRO A 343 -23.97 -10.15 11.26
N GLY A 344 -23.26 -11.18 10.81
CA GLY A 344 -21.98 -11.59 11.37
C GLY A 344 -20.88 -10.54 11.19
N ARG A 345 -19.73 -10.78 11.82
CA ARG A 345 -18.56 -9.89 11.76
C ARG A 345 -17.32 -10.68 11.36
N LEU A 346 -16.43 -10.02 10.63
CA LEU A 346 -15.11 -10.56 10.31
C LEU A 346 -14.07 -9.90 11.20
N VAL A 347 -13.23 -10.72 11.82
CA VAL A 347 -12.07 -10.28 12.61
C VAL A 347 -10.81 -10.64 11.83
N VAL A 348 -10.02 -9.63 11.49
CA VAL A 348 -8.74 -9.82 10.79
C VAL A 348 -7.62 -9.75 11.83
N LEU A 349 -6.69 -10.70 11.78
CA LEU A 349 -5.54 -10.69 12.67
C LEU A 349 -4.46 -9.73 12.17
N THR A 350 -3.92 -8.91 13.06
CA THR A 350 -2.76 -8.05 12.78
C THR A 350 -1.50 -8.67 13.38
N SER A 351 -0.43 -8.70 12.59
CA SER A 351 0.91 -9.06 13.05
C SER A 351 1.47 -7.89 13.86
N GLY A 352 1.30 -7.90 15.18
CA GLY A 352 1.94 -6.91 16.04
C GLY A 352 3.47 -7.01 15.93
N SER A 353 4.17 -5.88 15.83
CA SER A 353 5.65 -5.83 15.87
C SER A 353 6.21 -6.33 17.22
N SER A 354 5.39 -6.37 18.27
CA SER A 354 5.78 -6.59 19.67
C SER A 354 5.20 -7.84 20.36
N GLY A 355 4.40 -8.69 19.70
CA GLY A 355 3.77 -9.82 20.42
C GLY A 355 2.78 -10.68 19.63
N ALA A 356 1.93 -11.39 20.37
CA ALA A 356 0.88 -12.27 19.83
C ALA A 356 -0.12 -11.49 18.94
N PRO A 357 -0.72 -12.13 17.91
CA PRO A 357 -1.63 -11.46 16.98
C PRO A 357 -2.80 -10.76 17.68
N LYS A 358 -3.19 -9.58 17.16
CA LYS A 358 -4.33 -8.80 17.65
C LYS A 358 -5.50 -8.97 16.69
N GLY A 359 -6.69 -9.28 17.19
CA GLY A 359 -7.89 -9.34 16.35
C GLY A 359 -8.46 -7.95 16.16
N ALA A 360 -8.48 -7.45 14.94
CA ALA A 360 -9.08 -6.17 14.58
C ALA A 360 -10.50 -6.38 14.03
N ARG A 361 -11.49 -5.75 14.68
CA ARG A 361 -12.88 -5.81 14.22
C ARG A 361 -13.09 -4.86 13.05
N ARG A 362 -13.58 -5.41 11.93
CA ARG A 362 -13.90 -4.59 10.76
C ARG A 362 -15.17 -3.76 11.01
N PRO A 363 -15.18 -2.48 10.59
CA PRO A 363 -16.33 -1.62 10.80
C PRO A 363 -17.49 -2.07 9.94
N ARG A 364 -18.71 -1.85 10.44
CA ARG A 364 -19.93 -2.05 9.64
C ARG A 364 -20.16 -0.82 8.77
N THR A 365 -20.10 -1.01 7.45
CA THR A 365 -20.33 0.08 6.52
C THR A 365 -21.82 0.40 6.43
N ARG A 366 -22.18 1.69 6.47
CA ARG A 366 -23.57 2.18 6.44
C ARG A 366 -23.95 2.78 5.08
N ASN A 367 -22.99 3.01 4.20
CA ASN A 367 -23.16 3.62 2.89
C ASN A 367 -22.10 3.11 1.91
N LEU A 368 -22.15 3.60 0.67
CA LEU A 368 -21.23 3.23 -0.42
C LEU A 368 -19.98 4.13 -0.49
N ASP A 369 -19.73 4.99 0.50
CA ASP A 369 -18.54 5.86 0.52
C ASP A 369 -17.24 5.05 0.40
N PRO A 370 -17.06 3.89 1.07
CA PRO A 370 -15.87 3.06 0.89
C PRO A 370 -15.64 2.60 -0.55
N VAL A 371 -16.72 2.26 -1.26
CA VAL A 371 -16.67 1.84 -2.66
C VAL A 371 -16.25 3.02 -3.53
N ALA A 372 -16.89 4.18 -3.35
CA ALA A 372 -16.55 5.39 -4.09
C ALA A 372 -15.12 5.89 -3.81
N ALA A 373 -14.63 5.73 -2.57
CA ALA A 373 -13.26 6.05 -2.19
C ALA A 373 -12.26 5.28 -3.03
N ILE A 374 -12.35 3.94 -3.07
CA ILE A 374 -11.44 3.12 -3.89
C ILE A 374 -11.59 3.46 -5.39
N LEU A 375 -12.83 3.57 -5.89
CA LEU A 375 -13.10 3.87 -7.30
C LEU A 375 -12.58 5.25 -7.75
N SER A 376 -12.47 6.21 -6.83
CA SER A 376 -11.94 7.54 -7.14
C SER A 376 -10.47 7.55 -7.58
N ARG A 377 -9.74 6.45 -7.30
CA ARG A 377 -8.31 6.30 -7.63
C ARG A 377 -8.04 5.06 -8.47
N ILE A 378 -8.76 3.96 -8.24
CA ILE A 378 -8.64 2.71 -9.00
C ILE A 378 -9.89 2.56 -9.87
N PRO A 379 -9.80 2.74 -11.20
CA PRO A 379 -10.96 2.86 -12.09
C PRO A 379 -11.58 1.49 -12.45
N LEU A 380 -11.93 0.69 -11.45
CA LEU A 380 -12.57 -0.61 -11.60
C LEU A 380 -13.96 -0.45 -12.24
N ARG A 381 -14.37 -1.45 -13.01
CA ARG A 381 -15.67 -1.47 -13.69
C ARG A 381 -16.51 -2.66 -13.22
N MET A 382 -17.82 -2.47 -13.25
CA MET A 382 -18.77 -3.54 -13.01
C MET A 382 -18.59 -4.68 -14.00
N GLU A 383 -18.92 -5.89 -13.55
CA GLU A 383 -19.03 -7.07 -14.41
C GLU A 383 -17.72 -7.42 -15.16
N GLU A 384 -16.58 -7.01 -14.62
CA GLU A 384 -15.24 -7.40 -15.10
C GLU A 384 -14.66 -8.58 -14.30
N ASN A 385 -13.57 -9.16 -14.82
CA ASN A 385 -12.89 -10.32 -14.24
C ASN A 385 -11.72 -9.87 -13.36
N MET A 386 -11.73 -10.29 -12.10
CA MET A 386 -10.74 -9.93 -11.10
C MET A 386 -10.01 -11.18 -10.60
N LEU A 387 -8.69 -11.19 -10.69
CA LEU A 387 -7.86 -12.21 -10.03
C LEU A 387 -7.41 -11.69 -8.67
N ILE A 388 -7.76 -12.39 -7.59
CA ILE A 388 -7.34 -12.03 -6.22
C ILE A 388 -6.31 -13.02 -5.73
N ALA A 389 -5.04 -12.71 -6.00
CA ALA A 389 -3.90 -13.45 -5.48
C ALA A 389 -3.57 -13.06 -4.02
N ALA A 390 -3.91 -11.83 -3.62
CA ALA A 390 -3.73 -11.39 -2.24
C ALA A 390 -4.51 -12.30 -1.26
N PRO A 391 -3.92 -12.70 -0.11
CA PRO A 391 -4.60 -13.56 0.85
C PRO A 391 -5.92 -12.95 1.33
N LEU A 392 -7.02 -13.71 1.25
CA LEU A 392 -8.33 -13.28 1.71
C LEU A 392 -8.42 -13.19 3.24
N CYS A 393 -7.53 -13.86 3.97
CA CYS A 393 -7.40 -13.73 5.43
C CYS A 393 -6.77 -12.39 5.84
N HIS A 394 -6.28 -11.59 4.89
CA HIS A 394 -5.72 -10.26 5.11
C HIS A 394 -6.66 -9.18 4.55
N THR A 395 -6.66 -8.00 5.20
CA THR A 395 -7.59 -6.90 4.91
C THR A 395 -7.64 -6.49 3.44
N TRP A 396 -6.50 -6.51 2.74
CA TRP A 396 -6.43 -6.13 1.32
C TRP A 396 -7.18 -7.09 0.39
N GLY A 397 -6.91 -8.40 0.46
CA GLY A 397 -7.63 -9.40 -0.33
C GLY A 397 -9.12 -9.43 0.02
N LEU A 398 -9.44 -9.35 1.31
CA LEU A 398 -10.81 -9.31 1.80
C LEU A 398 -11.59 -8.09 1.29
N ALA A 399 -11.00 -6.90 1.35
CA ALA A 399 -11.64 -5.66 0.89
C ALA A 399 -11.92 -5.71 -0.62
N MET A 400 -11.01 -6.27 -1.41
CA MET A 400 -11.20 -6.42 -2.84
C MET A 400 -12.24 -7.49 -3.18
N LEU A 401 -12.35 -8.57 -2.40
CA LEU A 401 -13.44 -9.53 -2.52
C LEU A 401 -14.80 -8.87 -2.21
N GLN A 402 -14.87 -8.07 -1.15
CA GLN A 402 -16.07 -7.29 -0.80
C GLN A 402 -16.46 -6.32 -1.92
N LEU A 403 -15.49 -5.56 -2.44
CA LEU A 403 -15.70 -4.65 -3.56
C LEU A 403 -16.13 -5.40 -4.83
N GLY A 404 -15.59 -6.60 -5.07
CA GLY A 404 -15.98 -7.49 -6.15
C GLY A 404 -17.48 -7.80 -6.15
N THR A 405 -18.10 -7.99 -4.98
CA THR A 405 -19.56 -8.20 -4.89
C THR A 405 -20.35 -6.95 -5.29
N ALA A 406 -19.90 -5.76 -4.87
CA ALA A 406 -20.53 -4.50 -5.25
C ALA A 406 -20.40 -4.22 -6.76
N LEU A 407 -19.32 -4.68 -7.37
CA LEU A 407 -19.08 -4.59 -8.82
C LEU A 407 -19.70 -5.76 -9.61
N ARG A 408 -20.25 -6.78 -8.94
CA ARG A 408 -20.66 -8.06 -9.55
C ARG A 408 -19.53 -8.67 -10.40
N ALA A 409 -18.29 -8.51 -9.95
CA ALA A 409 -17.11 -9.04 -10.63
C ALA A 409 -17.10 -10.57 -10.61
N THR A 410 -16.50 -11.17 -11.62
CA THR A 410 -16.14 -12.59 -11.59
C THR A 410 -14.75 -12.71 -10.97
N VAL A 411 -14.67 -13.36 -9.81
CA VAL A 411 -13.43 -13.46 -9.03
C VAL A 411 -12.72 -14.78 -9.28
N VAL A 412 -11.47 -14.71 -9.75
CA VAL A 412 -10.57 -15.86 -9.89
C VAL A 412 -9.68 -15.92 -8.65
N LEU A 413 -9.68 -17.07 -7.96
CA LEU A 413 -8.94 -17.31 -6.73
C LEU A 413 -7.85 -18.37 -6.95
N PRO A 414 -6.59 -17.98 -7.16
CA PRO A 414 -5.50 -18.93 -7.14
C PRO A 414 -5.23 -19.38 -5.70
N ARG A 415 -5.14 -20.70 -5.47
CA ARG A 415 -4.89 -21.28 -4.14
C ARG A 415 -3.56 -20.84 -3.52
N ARG A 416 -2.53 -20.62 -4.36
CA ARG A 416 -1.16 -20.29 -3.95
C ARG A 416 -0.63 -19.08 -4.72
N LEU A 417 0.34 -18.40 -4.11
CA LEU A 417 1.07 -17.27 -4.70
C LEU A 417 2.17 -17.77 -5.66
N ASP A 418 1.75 -18.39 -6.76
CA ASP A 418 2.63 -18.85 -7.84
C ASP A 418 2.65 -17.83 -9.00
N PRO A 419 3.84 -17.40 -9.47
CA PRO A 419 3.95 -16.34 -10.46
C PRO A 419 3.54 -16.78 -11.88
N GLU A 420 3.84 -18.02 -12.29
CA GLU A 420 3.50 -18.52 -13.63
C GLU A 420 2.00 -18.84 -13.71
N GLU A 421 1.46 -19.44 -12.65
CA GLU A 421 0.02 -19.67 -12.48
C GLU A 421 -0.79 -18.38 -12.54
N CYS A 422 -0.27 -17.30 -11.96
CA CYS A 422 -0.90 -15.98 -12.06
C CYS A 422 -1.00 -15.51 -13.51
N LEU A 423 0.08 -15.62 -14.29
CA LEU A 423 0.09 -15.27 -15.71
C LEU A 423 -0.84 -16.18 -16.54
N ARG A 424 -0.84 -17.48 -16.25
CA ARG A 424 -1.74 -18.47 -16.85
C ARG A 424 -3.21 -18.12 -16.60
N SER A 425 -3.58 -17.88 -15.34
CA SER A 425 -4.93 -17.49 -14.95
C SER A 425 -5.37 -16.17 -15.58
N ILE A 426 -4.45 -15.20 -15.74
CA ILE A 426 -4.73 -13.95 -16.46
C ILE A 426 -5.15 -14.22 -17.90
N ALA A 427 -4.35 -15.02 -18.63
CA ALA A 427 -4.62 -15.34 -20.02
C ALA A 427 -5.91 -16.18 -20.19
N GLU A 428 -6.07 -17.23 -19.40
CA GLU A 428 -7.21 -18.15 -19.47
C GLU A 428 -8.55 -17.47 -19.17
N HIS A 429 -8.58 -16.57 -18.18
CA HIS A 429 -9.79 -15.90 -17.75
C HIS A 429 -9.94 -14.47 -18.27
N ARG A 430 -9.02 -14.01 -19.14
CA ARG A 430 -8.99 -12.63 -19.66
C ARG A 430 -9.16 -11.59 -18.56
N VAL A 431 -8.37 -11.73 -17.49
CA VAL A 431 -8.45 -10.91 -16.29
C VAL A 431 -8.17 -9.44 -16.64
N THR A 432 -8.99 -8.53 -16.14
CA THR A 432 -8.77 -7.08 -16.31
C THR A 432 -8.15 -6.45 -15.07
N THR A 433 -8.41 -7.02 -13.89
CA THR A 433 -7.91 -6.53 -12.61
C THR A 433 -7.16 -7.63 -11.86
N VAL A 434 -5.90 -7.39 -11.51
CA VAL A 434 -5.09 -8.26 -10.66
C VAL A 434 -4.90 -7.61 -9.29
N VAL A 435 -5.36 -8.27 -8.24
CA VAL A 435 -5.18 -7.86 -6.84
C VAL A 435 -4.09 -8.70 -6.22
N THR A 436 -2.99 -8.06 -5.85
CA THR A 436 -1.77 -8.76 -5.48
C THR A 436 -1.00 -8.06 -4.36
N VAL A 437 0.16 -8.61 -4.02
CA VAL A 437 1.11 -8.11 -3.03
C VAL A 437 2.51 -7.99 -3.68
N PRO A 438 3.38 -7.08 -3.20
CA PRO A 438 4.70 -6.87 -3.78
C PRO A 438 5.53 -8.15 -4.00
N PRO A 439 5.58 -9.13 -3.07
CA PRO A 439 6.35 -10.36 -3.29
C PRO A 439 5.99 -11.12 -4.57
N LEU A 440 4.72 -11.13 -4.99
CA LEU A 440 4.32 -11.79 -6.23
C LEU A 440 4.76 -10.99 -7.46
N LEU A 441 4.70 -9.66 -7.41
CA LEU A 441 5.22 -8.80 -8.49
C LEU A 441 6.70 -9.03 -8.73
N HIS A 442 7.49 -9.10 -7.64
CA HIS A 442 8.90 -9.46 -7.74
C HIS A 442 9.07 -10.83 -8.40
N ARG A 443 8.40 -11.88 -7.90
CA ARG A 443 8.50 -13.23 -8.48
C ARG A 443 8.12 -13.28 -9.97
N ILE A 444 7.10 -12.53 -10.39
CA ILE A 444 6.73 -12.41 -11.81
C ILE A 444 7.86 -11.75 -12.61
N LEU A 445 8.49 -10.68 -12.10
CA LEU A 445 9.63 -10.04 -12.75
C LEU A 445 10.91 -10.89 -12.79
N GLU A 446 11.01 -11.88 -11.91
CA GLU A 446 12.13 -12.83 -11.89
C GLU A 446 11.90 -14.07 -12.77
N LEU A 447 10.67 -14.30 -13.29
CA LEU A 447 10.44 -15.33 -14.29
C LEU A 447 11.27 -15.06 -15.56
N PRO A 448 11.81 -16.10 -16.22
CA PRO A 448 12.49 -15.95 -17.50
C PRO A 448 11.59 -15.26 -18.53
N ALA A 449 12.18 -14.41 -19.37
CA ALA A 449 11.41 -13.61 -20.34
C ALA A 449 10.54 -14.47 -21.27
N HIS A 450 11.03 -15.65 -21.69
CA HIS A 450 10.28 -16.59 -22.52
C HIS A 450 9.07 -17.22 -21.81
N VAL A 451 9.16 -17.44 -20.48
CA VAL A 451 8.03 -17.93 -19.68
C VAL A 451 6.96 -16.85 -19.59
N ARG A 452 7.36 -15.59 -19.33
CA ARG A 452 6.41 -14.47 -19.28
C ARG A 452 5.71 -14.24 -20.61
N ALA A 453 6.44 -14.33 -21.72
CA ALA A 453 5.92 -14.11 -23.06
C ALA A 453 4.93 -15.19 -23.53
N ARG A 454 4.84 -16.33 -22.84
CA ARG A 454 3.91 -17.42 -23.16
C ARG A 454 2.44 -17.04 -22.94
N TYR A 455 2.17 -16.09 -22.03
CA TYR A 455 0.83 -15.76 -21.58
C TYR A 455 0.42 -14.36 -22.04
N ASP A 456 -0.72 -14.26 -22.73
CA ASP A 456 -1.30 -12.98 -23.10
C ASP A 456 -1.85 -12.25 -21.86
N THR A 457 -1.21 -11.15 -21.49
CA THR A 457 -1.61 -10.29 -20.38
C THR A 457 -2.24 -8.97 -20.83
N SER A 458 -2.51 -8.82 -22.13
CA SER A 458 -3.04 -7.57 -22.72
C SER A 458 -4.43 -7.17 -22.23
N SER A 459 -5.19 -8.09 -21.63
CA SER A 459 -6.49 -7.80 -21.02
C SER A 459 -6.37 -6.99 -19.73
N VAL A 460 -5.21 -7.03 -19.06
CA VAL A 460 -4.99 -6.39 -17.76
C VAL A 460 -4.96 -4.88 -17.92
N LYS A 461 -5.83 -4.20 -17.18
CA LYS A 461 -5.89 -2.73 -17.10
C LYS A 461 -5.41 -2.22 -15.75
N ILE A 462 -5.53 -3.05 -14.71
CA ILE A 462 -5.30 -2.68 -13.32
C ILE A 462 -4.55 -3.81 -12.61
N VAL A 463 -3.41 -3.48 -12.02
CA VAL A 463 -2.66 -4.31 -11.09
C VAL A 463 -2.59 -3.55 -9.77
N ALA A 464 -3.44 -3.90 -8.82
CA ALA A 464 -3.52 -3.24 -7.52
C ALA A 464 -2.71 -4.04 -6.49
N SER A 465 -1.59 -3.46 -6.06
CA SER A 465 -0.65 -4.05 -5.12
C SER A 465 -0.71 -3.31 -3.79
N GLY A 466 -0.70 -4.04 -2.66
CA GLY A 466 -0.67 -3.42 -1.35
C GLY A 466 -0.18 -4.36 -0.25
N SER A 467 -0.43 -3.99 1.00
CA SER A 467 -0.08 -4.75 2.22
C SER A 467 1.41 -4.87 2.55
N ALA A 468 2.33 -4.53 1.65
CA ALA A 468 3.77 -4.47 1.93
C ALA A 468 4.42 -3.31 1.16
N PRO A 469 5.61 -2.87 1.58
CA PRO A 469 6.38 -1.89 0.81
C PRO A 469 6.67 -2.39 -0.61
N LEU A 470 6.57 -1.50 -1.58
CA LEU A 470 6.94 -1.72 -2.97
C LEU A 470 8.00 -0.69 -3.36
N SER A 471 9.16 -1.13 -3.82
CA SER A 471 10.24 -0.20 -4.15
C SER A 471 10.07 0.49 -5.49
N GLY A 472 10.61 1.70 -5.58
CA GLY A 472 10.61 2.48 -6.82
C GLY A 472 11.29 1.75 -7.98
N ALA A 473 12.38 1.03 -7.73
CA ALA A 473 13.04 0.20 -8.75
C ALA A 473 12.10 -0.87 -9.31
N THR A 474 11.35 -1.55 -8.44
CA THR A 474 10.37 -2.57 -8.85
C THR A 474 9.19 -1.97 -9.60
N VAL A 475 8.72 -0.80 -9.16
CA VAL A 475 7.67 -0.04 -9.85
C VAL A 475 8.08 0.27 -11.29
N VAL A 476 9.27 0.84 -11.49
CA VAL A 476 9.79 1.19 -12.82
C VAL A 476 9.90 -0.06 -13.69
N ARG A 477 10.59 -1.11 -13.20
CA ARG A 477 10.74 -2.38 -13.94
C ARG A 477 9.40 -3.01 -14.29
N PHE A 478 8.44 -3.01 -13.38
CA PHE A 478 7.11 -3.58 -13.62
C PHE A 478 6.38 -2.83 -14.72
N MET A 479 6.35 -1.50 -14.65
CA MET A 479 5.63 -0.68 -15.61
C MET A 479 6.32 -0.65 -16.98
N ASP A 480 7.63 -0.85 -17.05
CA ASP A 480 8.36 -1.01 -18.31
C ASP A 480 8.02 -2.34 -19.01
N VAL A 481 7.74 -3.40 -18.25
CA VAL A 481 7.39 -4.72 -18.79
C VAL A 481 5.90 -4.87 -19.11
N PHE A 482 5.02 -4.40 -18.22
CA PHE A 482 3.57 -4.64 -18.31
C PHE A 482 2.76 -3.37 -18.62
N GLY A 483 3.41 -2.23 -18.78
CA GLY A 483 2.75 -0.94 -19.05
C GLY A 483 2.19 -0.25 -17.81
N ASP A 484 1.45 0.83 -18.05
CA ASP A 484 0.95 1.75 -17.03
C ASP A 484 -0.33 1.25 -16.35
N VAL A 485 -0.25 0.06 -15.76
CA VAL A 485 -1.38 -0.63 -15.11
C VAL A 485 -1.23 -0.77 -13.60
N LEU A 486 -0.09 -0.37 -13.03
CA LEU A 486 0.23 -0.57 -11.61
C LEU A 486 -0.38 0.49 -10.70
N TYR A 487 -1.02 0.05 -9.62
CA TYR A 487 -1.53 0.88 -8.53
C TYR A 487 -0.91 0.39 -7.22
N ASN A 488 -0.32 1.30 -6.44
CA ASN A 488 0.27 0.99 -5.14
C ASN A 488 -0.65 1.49 -4.02
N VAL A 489 -1.09 0.59 -3.14
CA VAL A 489 -2.07 0.88 -2.08
C VAL A 489 -1.38 0.80 -0.73
N TYR A 490 -1.40 1.92 -0.03
CA TYR A 490 -0.96 2.02 1.36
C TYR A 490 -2.16 2.08 2.31
N GLY A 491 -2.04 1.33 3.40
CA GLY A 491 -3.03 1.24 4.44
C GLY A 491 -2.59 0.20 5.48
N SER A 492 -3.38 0.08 6.52
CA SER A 492 -3.23 -0.93 7.56
C SER A 492 -4.57 -1.59 7.84
N THR A 493 -4.61 -2.56 8.75
CA THR A 493 -5.89 -3.16 9.13
C THR A 493 -6.77 -2.17 9.90
N GLU A 494 -6.14 -1.28 10.65
CA GLU A 494 -6.73 -0.26 11.51
C GLU A 494 -7.33 0.89 10.71
N VAL A 495 -6.66 1.33 9.63
CA VAL A 495 -7.15 2.44 8.79
C VAL A 495 -7.75 1.99 7.46
N SER A 496 -7.73 0.69 7.13
CA SER A 496 -8.17 0.12 5.85
C SER A 496 -7.32 0.59 4.65
N TRP A 497 -7.44 1.85 4.24
CA TRP A 497 -6.59 2.51 3.23
C TRP A 497 -6.24 3.93 3.67
N ALA A 498 -5.09 4.42 3.24
CA ALA A 498 -4.66 5.79 3.50
C ALA A 498 -4.42 6.53 2.18
N THR A 499 -3.61 5.94 1.30
CA THR A 499 -3.27 6.53 0.00
C THR A 499 -3.20 5.47 -1.08
N ILE A 500 -3.47 5.89 -2.32
CA ILE A 500 -3.34 5.05 -3.51
C ILE A 500 -2.50 5.80 -4.53
N ALA A 501 -1.41 5.22 -5.01
CA ALA A 501 -0.63 5.73 -6.14
C ALA A 501 -1.22 5.19 -7.45
N THR A 502 -1.48 6.08 -8.40
CA THR A 502 -1.85 5.69 -9.77
C THR A 502 -0.60 5.42 -10.60
N PRO A 503 -0.73 4.76 -11.77
CA PRO A 503 0.37 4.63 -12.72
C PRO A 503 1.08 5.96 -12.99
N HIS A 504 0.31 7.05 -13.09
CA HIS A 504 0.87 8.38 -13.30
C HIS A 504 1.75 8.86 -12.12
N ASP A 505 1.25 8.72 -10.88
CA ASP A 505 2.03 9.10 -9.70
C ASP A 505 3.32 8.27 -9.61
N LEU A 506 3.22 6.96 -9.90
CA LEU A 506 4.34 6.02 -9.89
C LEU A 506 5.36 6.27 -11.00
N ARG A 507 4.93 6.69 -12.20
CA ARG A 507 5.85 7.13 -13.25
C ARG A 507 6.63 8.35 -12.80
N GLN A 508 5.98 9.34 -12.19
CA GLN A 508 6.68 10.55 -11.74
C GLN A 508 7.57 10.29 -10.51
N ALA A 509 7.03 9.62 -9.51
CA ALA A 509 7.65 9.38 -8.21
C ALA A 509 7.53 7.90 -7.81
N PRO A 510 8.40 7.01 -8.31
CA PRO A 510 8.25 5.56 -8.13
C PRO A 510 8.19 5.09 -6.66
N ALA A 511 8.78 5.83 -5.73
CA ALA A 511 8.78 5.51 -4.30
C ALA A 511 7.52 5.97 -3.55
N THR A 512 6.57 6.64 -4.23
CA THR A 512 5.36 7.14 -3.56
C THR A 512 4.35 6.03 -3.27
N VAL A 513 3.62 6.19 -2.18
CA VAL A 513 2.38 5.45 -1.91
C VAL A 513 1.12 6.23 -2.33
N GLY A 514 1.32 7.36 -3.01
CA GLY A 514 0.29 8.09 -3.74
C GLY A 514 -0.46 9.10 -2.90
N ARG A 515 -1.73 9.31 -3.24
CA ARG A 515 -2.57 10.38 -2.68
C ARG A 515 -3.79 9.81 -1.97
N PRO A 516 -4.37 10.54 -1.01
CA PRO A 516 -5.59 10.11 -0.32
C PRO A 516 -6.76 9.91 -1.31
N PRO A 517 -7.48 8.78 -1.24
CA PRO A 517 -8.72 8.59 -1.98
C PRO A 517 -9.83 9.49 -1.45
N MET A 518 -10.94 9.57 -2.19
CA MET A 518 -12.11 10.36 -1.77
C MET A 518 -12.54 10.03 -0.33
N GLY A 519 -12.76 11.07 0.48
CA GLY A 519 -13.22 10.97 1.86
C GLY A 519 -12.13 10.55 2.84
N THR A 520 -10.87 10.53 2.41
CA THR A 520 -9.71 10.20 3.26
C THR A 520 -8.87 11.44 3.48
N THR A 521 -8.50 11.68 4.73
CA THR A 521 -7.57 12.73 5.14
C THR A 521 -6.31 12.08 5.68
N VAL A 522 -5.15 12.54 5.22
CA VAL A 522 -3.84 12.10 5.68
C VAL A 522 -3.07 13.31 6.16
N ALA A 523 -2.49 13.23 7.36
CA ALA A 523 -1.65 14.28 7.91
C ALA A 523 -0.31 13.71 8.38
N VAL A 524 0.73 14.53 8.28
CA VAL A 524 2.05 14.26 8.86
C VAL A 524 2.24 15.21 10.03
N LEU A 525 2.20 14.66 11.25
CA LEU A 525 2.19 15.43 12.48
C LEU A 525 3.54 15.37 13.22
N GLY A 526 3.83 16.45 13.95
CA GLY A 526 4.94 16.54 14.88
C GLY A 526 4.64 15.91 16.24
N PRO A 527 5.59 15.94 17.19
CA PRO A 527 5.40 15.40 18.55
C PRO A 527 4.27 16.10 19.34
N ASP A 528 3.92 17.32 18.97
CA ASP A 528 2.83 18.13 19.55
C ASP A 528 1.47 17.87 18.89
N LEU A 529 1.37 16.84 18.04
CA LEU A 529 0.19 16.49 17.23
C LEU A 529 -0.27 17.61 16.30
N ARG A 530 0.60 18.56 15.95
CA ARG A 530 0.32 19.59 14.94
C ARG A 530 0.88 19.19 13.58
N PRO A 531 0.22 19.58 12.47
CA PRO A 531 0.75 19.30 11.14
C PRO A 531 2.13 19.93 10.95
N LEU A 532 3.06 19.16 10.40
CA LEU A 532 4.35 19.68 9.95
C LEU A 532 4.19 20.44 8.63
N PRO A 533 5.20 21.20 8.17
CA PRO A 533 5.20 21.70 6.80
C PRO A 533 5.34 20.59 5.77
N VAL A 534 4.79 20.82 4.58
CA VAL A 534 5.04 19.96 3.41
C VAL A 534 6.53 19.68 3.24
N GLY A 535 6.88 18.43 2.92
CA GLY A 535 8.24 17.94 2.77
C GLY A 535 8.97 17.61 4.08
N ALA A 536 8.46 18.01 5.25
CA ALA A 536 9.02 17.59 6.53
C ALA A 536 8.56 16.18 6.93
N THR A 537 9.46 15.44 7.57
CA THR A 537 9.24 14.05 7.99
C THR A 537 8.65 14.02 9.40
N GLY A 538 7.54 13.30 9.58
CA GLY A 538 6.83 13.17 10.85
C GLY A 538 5.97 11.91 10.92
N ARG A 539 5.10 11.84 11.94
CA ARG A 539 4.22 10.69 12.17
C ARG A 539 2.97 10.76 11.29
N ILE A 540 2.58 9.66 10.66
CA ILE A 540 1.45 9.62 9.73
C ILE A 540 0.17 9.30 10.47
N PHE A 541 -0.82 10.18 10.33
CA PHE A 541 -2.17 10.04 10.86
C PHE A 541 -3.19 9.99 9.72
N VAL A 542 -4.26 9.20 9.90
CA VAL A 542 -5.27 8.97 8.86
C VAL A 542 -6.68 9.02 9.45
N ALA A 543 -7.58 9.71 8.76
CA ALA A 543 -9.02 9.64 9.01
C ALA A 543 -9.75 9.25 7.72
N ASN A 544 -10.67 8.28 7.80
CA ASN A 544 -11.54 7.89 6.70
C ASN A 544 -12.81 7.16 7.21
N PRO A 545 -13.78 6.85 6.34
CA PRO A 545 -15.03 6.17 6.75
C PRO A 545 -14.90 4.69 7.16
N MET A 546 -13.68 4.12 7.15
CA MET A 546 -13.39 2.70 7.34
C MET A 546 -12.32 2.42 8.39
N LEU A 547 -12.12 3.33 9.35
CA LEU A 547 -11.36 3.01 10.56
C LEU A 547 -12.00 1.81 11.27
N PHE A 548 -11.16 0.92 11.79
CA PHE A 548 -11.60 -0.28 12.52
C PHE A 548 -12.43 0.02 13.79
N ASP A 549 -13.18 -0.97 14.28
CA ASP A 549 -13.99 -0.84 15.52
C ASP A 549 -13.16 -1.16 16.79
N GLY A 550 -11.83 -1.02 16.71
CA GLY A 550 -10.89 -1.41 17.77
C GLY A 550 -10.43 -2.87 17.71
N TYR A 551 -9.46 -3.21 18.58
CA TYR A 551 -9.04 -4.59 18.75
C TYR A 551 -9.88 -5.33 19.78
N VAL A 552 -10.02 -6.65 19.61
CA VAL A 552 -10.66 -7.54 20.57
C VAL A 552 -9.83 -7.68 21.85
N ASN A 553 -8.51 -7.70 21.70
CA ASN A 553 -7.58 -8.14 22.73
C ASN A 553 -6.37 -7.20 22.93
N ALA A 554 -6.49 -5.92 22.56
CA ALA A 554 -5.46 -4.90 22.73
C ALA A 554 -6.06 -3.48 22.76
N PRO A 555 -5.38 -2.48 23.34
CA PRO A 555 -5.79 -1.08 23.20
C PRO A 555 -5.63 -0.62 21.74
N PRO A 556 -6.50 0.28 21.25
CA PRO A 556 -6.35 0.88 19.92
C PRO A 556 -5.11 1.78 19.83
N PRO A 557 -4.62 2.11 18.61
CA PRO A 557 -3.63 3.16 18.42
C PRO A 557 -4.11 4.52 18.97
N ALA A 558 -3.16 5.44 19.15
CA ALA A 558 -3.48 6.82 19.50
C ALA A 558 -4.34 7.48 18.40
N GLU A 559 -5.20 8.39 18.81
CA GLU A 559 -6.11 9.13 17.95
C GLU A 559 -6.02 10.62 18.30
N THR A 560 -6.07 11.49 17.29
CA THR A 560 -6.14 12.94 17.50
C THR A 560 -7.53 13.36 17.96
N GLU A 561 -7.67 14.58 18.49
CA GLU A 561 -8.99 15.13 18.87
C GLU A 561 -9.98 15.17 17.69
N ASP A 562 -9.46 15.34 16.46
CA ASP A 562 -10.24 15.36 15.22
C ASP A 562 -10.51 13.95 14.62
N GLY A 563 -10.19 12.88 15.35
CA GLY A 563 -10.49 11.50 14.95
C GLY A 563 -9.54 10.90 13.90
N MET A 564 -8.29 11.40 13.84
CA MET A 564 -7.26 10.80 12.98
C MET A 564 -6.47 9.77 13.75
N LEU A 565 -6.37 8.55 13.21
CA LEU A 565 -5.68 7.43 13.85
C LEU A 565 -4.19 7.42 13.50
N ASP A 566 -3.34 7.18 14.49
CA ASP A 566 -1.91 6.94 14.31
C ASP A 566 -1.66 5.59 13.61
N THR A 567 -0.96 5.65 12.48
CA THR A 567 -0.62 4.45 11.69
C THR A 567 0.58 3.66 12.24
N GLY A 568 1.43 4.29 13.06
CA GLY A 568 2.74 3.73 13.42
C GLY A 568 3.89 4.15 12.49
N ASP A 569 3.56 4.65 11.30
CA ASP A 569 4.52 4.93 10.23
C ASP A 569 5.01 6.39 10.26
N ILE A 570 6.25 6.57 9.79
CA ILE A 570 6.92 7.84 9.62
C ILE A 570 7.06 8.13 8.14
N GLY A 571 6.80 9.38 7.73
CA GLY A 571 6.89 9.78 6.33
C GLY A 571 6.73 11.27 6.13
N TYR A 572 6.60 11.66 4.87
CA TYR A 572 6.36 13.05 4.47
C TYR A 572 5.37 13.11 3.30
N ILE A 573 4.72 14.27 3.16
CA ILE A 573 3.89 14.62 2.02
C ILE A 573 4.67 15.61 1.16
N ASP A 574 4.76 15.38 -0.15
CA ASP A 574 5.38 16.34 -1.07
C ASP A 574 4.42 17.45 -1.53
N VAL A 575 4.93 18.43 -2.26
CA VAL A 575 4.15 19.56 -2.79
C VAL A 575 3.03 19.13 -3.73
N ALA A 576 3.13 17.95 -4.34
CA ALA A 576 2.11 17.39 -5.19
C ALA A 576 1.04 16.61 -4.38
N GLY A 577 1.12 16.59 -3.05
CA GLY A 577 0.20 15.87 -2.16
C GLY A 577 0.42 14.36 -2.12
N ARG A 578 1.56 13.88 -2.61
CA ARG A 578 1.94 12.46 -2.61
C ARG A 578 2.62 12.11 -1.28
N LEU A 579 2.22 11.00 -0.67
CA LEU A 579 2.79 10.47 0.55
C LEU A 579 3.98 9.55 0.24
N PHE A 580 5.01 9.64 1.08
CA PHE A 580 6.20 8.79 1.06
C PHE A 580 6.44 8.20 2.45
N ILE A 581 6.73 6.90 2.51
CA ILE A 581 6.95 6.18 3.77
C ILE A 581 8.46 6.06 4.01
N CYS A 582 8.95 6.67 5.09
CA CYS A 582 10.34 6.56 5.52
C CYS A 582 10.60 5.29 6.35
N GLY A 583 9.57 4.71 6.95
CA GLY A 583 9.67 3.49 7.75
C GLY A 583 8.73 3.53 8.95
N ARG A 584 8.89 2.60 9.88
CA ARG A 584 8.11 2.60 11.12
C ARG A 584 8.84 3.36 12.23
N GLY A 585 8.08 4.01 13.11
CA GLY A 585 8.68 4.72 14.25
C GLY A 585 9.42 3.80 15.22
N ASP A 586 8.97 2.54 15.36
CA ASP A 586 9.62 1.51 16.18
C ASP A 586 10.84 0.84 15.51
N GLU A 587 11.08 1.13 14.23
CA GLU A 587 12.28 0.68 13.47
C GLU A 587 13.31 1.79 13.26
N MET A 588 13.06 3.00 13.78
CA MET A 588 13.98 4.13 13.65
C MET A 588 15.28 3.83 14.39
N ILE A 589 16.41 3.99 13.69
CA ILE A 589 17.74 3.75 14.23
C ILE A 589 18.28 5.09 14.74
N ILE A 590 18.72 5.14 15.99
CA ILE A 590 19.34 6.33 16.58
C ILE A 590 20.84 6.06 16.70
N SER A 591 21.62 6.63 15.77
CA SER A 591 23.07 6.44 15.68
C SER A 591 23.78 7.77 15.86
N GLY A 592 24.48 7.95 16.99
CA GLY A 592 25.21 9.18 17.29
C GLY A 592 24.32 10.41 17.44
N GLY A 593 23.09 10.23 17.92
CA GLY A 593 22.09 11.30 18.04
C GLY A 593 21.31 11.60 16.75
N GLU A 594 21.67 10.99 15.62
CA GLU A 594 20.94 11.15 14.36
C GLU A 594 19.89 10.06 14.16
N LYS A 595 18.72 10.47 13.66
CA LYS A 595 17.61 9.57 13.32
C LYS A 595 17.81 9.04 11.90
N VAL A 596 18.09 7.76 11.80
CA VAL A 596 18.25 7.05 10.53
C VAL A 596 17.05 6.15 10.31
N PHE A 597 16.35 6.37 9.20
CA PHE A 597 15.25 5.52 8.79
C PHE A 597 15.76 4.42 7.83
N PRO A 598 15.43 3.14 8.05
CA PRO A 598 15.90 2.05 7.21
C PRO A 598 15.45 2.12 5.75
N ARG A 599 14.21 2.55 5.48
CA ARG A 599 13.59 2.40 4.15
C ARG A 599 14.33 3.16 3.04
N PRO A 600 14.74 4.44 3.22
CA PRO A 600 15.55 5.13 2.22
C PRO A 600 16.84 4.38 1.83
N LEU A 601 17.49 3.71 2.78
CA LEU A 601 18.70 2.92 2.52
C LEU A 601 18.37 1.64 1.75
N GLU A 602 17.32 0.94 2.14
CA GLU A 602 16.82 -0.25 1.45
C GLU A 602 16.45 0.06 -0.01
N GLU A 603 15.70 1.15 -0.23
CA GLU A 603 15.30 1.60 -1.57
C GLU A 603 16.50 1.98 -2.43
N ALA A 604 17.47 2.69 -1.88
CA ALA A 604 18.71 3.02 -2.60
C ALA A 604 19.45 1.75 -3.05
N LEU A 605 19.55 0.73 -2.18
CA LEU A 605 20.19 -0.54 -2.51
C LEU A 605 19.44 -1.32 -3.58
N GLU A 606 18.11 -1.29 -3.58
CA GLU A 606 17.29 -2.00 -4.58
C GLU A 606 17.35 -1.39 -5.98
N TYR A 607 17.92 -0.19 -6.14
CA TYR A 607 18.28 0.36 -7.46
C TYR A 607 19.57 -0.22 -8.05
N LEU A 608 20.41 -0.90 -7.25
CA LEU A 608 21.59 -1.59 -7.78
C LEU A 608 21.14 -2.81 -8.60
N PRO A 609 21.55 -2.94 -9.87
CA PRO A 609 21.24 -4.11 -10.69
C PRO A 609 21.65 -5.43 -10.02
N GLN A 610 22.72 -5.41 -9.22
CA GLN A 610 23.27 -6.54 -8.49
C GLN A 610 22.39 -7.01 -7.32
N VAL A 611 21.52 -6.13 -6.79
CA VAL A 611 20.73 -6.40 -5.59
C VAL A 611 19.35 -6.92 -6.00
N ARG A 612 18.92 -8.00 -5.34
CA ARG A 612 17.57 -8.57 -5.49
C ARG A 612 16.61 -7.96 -4.47
N GLU A 613 17.03 -7.88 -3.21
CA GLU A 613 16.28 -7.33 -2.08
C GLU A 613 17.25 -6.94 -0.96
N ALA A 614 16.88 -5.96 -0.14
CA ALA A 614 17.69 -5.53 0.99
C ALA A 614 16.83 -5.24 2.24
N ALA A 615 17.41 -5.44 3.42
CA ALA A 615 16.83 -5.01 4.69
C ALA A 615 17.89 -4.31 5.54
N VAL A 616 17.51 -3.20 6.18
CA VAL A 616 18.39 -2.45 7.08
C VAL A 616 17.81 -2.44 8.49
N VAL A 617 18.67 -2.67 9.48
CA VAL A 617 18.34 -2.68 10.91
C VAL A 617 19.36 -1.91 11.73
N GLY A 618 18.93 -1.45 12.91
CA GLY A 618 19.82 -0.92 13.93
C GLY A 618 20.35 -2.04 14.80
N VAL A 619 21.65 -2.07 15.01
CA VAL A 619 22.31 -2.98 15.96
C VAL A 619 23.06 -2.19 17.02
N PRO A 620 23.24 -2.71 18.24
CA PRO A 620 23.93 -1.98 19.30
C PRO A 620 25.35 -1.55 18.90
N ASP A 621 25.73 -0.34 19.27
CA ASP A 621 27.06 0.23 19.14
C ASP A 621 27.45 0.91 20.46
N ARG A 622 28.68 0.67 20.94
CA ARG A 622 29.14 1.21 22.24
C ARG A 622 29.31 2.72 22.24
N GLU A 623 29.66 3.31 21.10
CA GLU A 623 29.99 4.73 20.96
C GLU A 623 28.78 5.52 20.44
N PHE A 624 28.01 4.93 19.52
CA PHE A 624 26.89 5.59 18.83
C PHE A 624 25.51 5.21 19.38
N GLY A 625 25.45 4.31 20.36
CA GLY A 625 24.21 3.70 20.87
C GLY A 625 23.70 2.61 19.92
N GLN A 626 23.43 2.97 18.67
CA GLN A 626 23.18 2.04 17.58
C GLN A 626 24.04 2.37 16.36
N ARG A 627 24.17 1.40 15.45
CA ARG A 627 24.74 1.54 14.11
C ARG A 627 23.89 0.78 13.11
N THR A 628 23.94 1.16 11.85
CA THR A 628 23.20 0.50 10.76
C THR A 628 23.90 -0.78 10.30
N ALA A 629 23.12 -1.84 10.10
CA ALA A 629 23.53 -3.08 9.47
C ALA A 629 22.60 -3.41 8.29
N ALA A 630 23.20 -3.74 7.14
CA ALA A 630 22.48 -4.10 5.93
C ALA A 630 22.58 -5.60 5.65
N PHE A 631 21.45 -6.22 5.34
CA PHE A 631 21.34 -7.59 4.86
C PHE A 631 20.92 -7.55 3.41
N VAL A 632 21.80 -8.02 2.53
CA VAL A 632 21.65 -7.88 1.08
C VAL A 632 21.50 -9.26 0.47
N VAL A 633 20.49 -9.42 -0.37
CA VAL A 633 20.42 -10.58 -1.26
C VAL A 633 20.81 -10.15 -2.65
N THR A 634 21.80 -10.82 -3.21
CA THR A 634 22.33 -10.53 -4.53
C THR A 634 21.67 -11.37 -5.60
N ARG A 635 21.76 -10.89 -6.84
CA ARG A 635 21.58 -11.69 -8.03
C ARG A 635 22.82 -12.56 -8.25
N GLU A 636 22.61 -13.73 -8.84
CA GLU A 636 23.67 -14.69 -9.13
C GLU A 636 24.75 -14.06 -10.02
N GLY A 637 26.03 -14.31 -9.69
CA GLY A 637 27.16 -13.78 -10.46
C GLY A 637 27.41 -12.27 -10.34
N SER A 638 26.76 -11.55 -9.41
CA SER A 638 26.82 -10.08 -9.37
C SER A 638 28.17 -9.48 -8.98
N GLY A 639 29.04 -10.24 -8.30
CA GLY A 639 30.36 -9.76 -7.83
C GLY A 639 30.30 -8.62 -6.80
N LEU A 640 29.13 -8.31 -6.23
CA LEU A 640 28.94 -7.21 -5.30
C LEU A 640 29.59 -7.52 -3.95
N ASP A 641 30.44 -6.62 -3.45
CA ASP A 641 31.05 -6.72 -2.13
C ASP A 641 30.56 -5.64 -1.15
N ALA A 642 30.91 -5.83 0.14
CA ALA A 642 30.49 -4.93 1.21
C ALA A 642 31.06 -3.51 1.07
N ARG A 643 32.24 -3.34 0.46
CA ARG A 643 32.85 -2.03 0.23
C ARG A 643 32.08 -1.29 -0.85
N MET A 644 31.76 -1.94 -1.97
CA MET A 644 30.95 -1.37 -3.04
C MET A 644 29.59 -0.89 -2.53
N VAL A 645 28.93 -1.68 -1.67
CA VAL A 645 27.66 -1.30 -1.02
C VAL A 645 27.81 -0.04 -0.18
N ARG A 646 28.83 0.01 0.69
CA ARG A 646 29.08 1.19 1.54
C ARG A 646 29.45 2.43 0.73
N ASP A 647 30.29 2.27 -0.30
CA ASP A 647 30.72 3.35 -1.16
C ASP A 647 29.53 3.92 -1.94
N TYR A 648 28.67 3.05 -2.48
CA TYR A 648 27.43 3.43 -3.15
C TYR A 648 26.44 4.18 -2.24
N LEU A 649 26.27 3.74 -0.99
CA LEU A 649 25.40 4.43 -0.04
C LEU A 649 26.02 5.73 0.49
N ARG A 650 27.35 5.81 0.61
CA ARG A 650 28.05 7.02 1.08
C ARG A 650 27.91 8.18 0.10
N THR A 651 27.77 7.90 -1.20
CA THR A 651 27.49 8.95 -2.17
C THR A 651 26.03 9.41 -2.15
N ARG A 652 25.13 8.74 -1.41
CA ARG A 652 23.68 8.99 -1.39
C ARG A 652 23.14 9.48 -0.05
N HIS A 653 23.76 9.06 1.05
CA HIS A 653 23.27 9.29 2.41
C HIS A 653 24.36 9.84 3.32
N GLY A 654 23.94 10.42 4.46
CA GLY A 654 24.85 10.89 5.50
C GLY A 654 25.72 9.76 6.06
N ARG A 655 26.93 10.12 6.51
CA ARG A 655 27.95 9.15 6.99
C ARG A 655 27.43 8.22 8.09
N THR A 656 26.59 8.74 8.97
CA THR A 656 25.91 8.06 10.08
C THR A 656 24.85 7.04 9.63
N ALA A 657 24.25 7.25 8.46
CA ALA A 657 23.24 6.35 7.89
C ALA A 657 23.86 5.16 7.16
N VAL A 658 25.09 5.31 6.62
CA VAL A 658 25.77 4.25 5.87
C VAL A 658 26.02 3.02 6.77
N PRO A 659 25.54 1.81 6.37
CA PRO A 659 25.76 0.57 7.11
C PRO A 659 27.23 0.31 7.42
N ARG A 660 27.52 0.04 8.69
CA ARG A 660 28.86 -0.41 9.13
C ARG A 660 29.05 -1.88 8.80
N ASP A 661 27.99 -2.68 8.97
CA ASP A 661 27.97 -4.09 8.55
C ASP A 661 27.17 -4.24 7.26
N VAL A 662 27.68 -5.08 6.37
CA VAL A 662 26.96 -5.54 5.18
C VAL A 662 27.13 -7.05 5.14
N SER A 663 26.02 -7.77 5.31
CA SER A 663 25.99 -9.23 5.27
C SER A 663 25.20 -9.69 4.04
N PHE A 664 25.78 -10.61 3.28
CA PHE A 664 25.14 -11.21 2.13
C PHE A 664 24.41 -12.48 2.57
N VAL A 665 23.10 -12.54 2.32
CA VAL A 665 22.25 -13.66 2.74
C VAL A 665 21.55 -14.27 1.53
N PRO A 666 21.26 -15.59 1.53
CA PRO A 666 20.59 -16.24 0.41
C PRO A 666 19.12 -15.79 0.25
N ALA A 667 18.48 -15.40 1.37
CA ALA A 667 17.12 -14.86 1.41
C ALA A 667 16.89 -14.05 2.69
N LEU A 668 15.98 -13.07 2.63
CA LEU A 668 15.52 -12.36 3.83
C LEU A 668 14.43 -13.18 4.56
N PRO A 669 14.44 -13.23 5.90
CA PRO A 669 13.42 -13.93 6.67
C PRO A 669 12.07 -13.24 6.49
N ARG A 670 11.03 -14.02 6.17
CA ARG A 670 9.69 -13.50 5.92
C ARG A 670 8.70 -14.10 6.90
N GLY A 671 7.76 -13.26 7.31
CA GLY A 671 6.61 -13.66 8.09
C GLY A 671 5.53 -14.25 7.21
N GLU A 672 4.44 -14.60 7.85
CA GLU A 672 3.33 -15.35 7.28
C GLU A 672 2.70 -14.63 6.07
N THR A 673 2.59 -13.29 6.16
CA THR A 673 2.05 -12.44 5.10
C THR A 673 3.06 -12.16 3.96
N GLY A 674 4.23 -12.79 3.99
CA GLY A 674 5.32 -12.58 3.04
C GLY A 674 6.15 -11.33 3.29
N LYS A 675 5.85 -10.54 4.32
CA LYS A 675 6.65 -9.36 4.72
C LYS A 675 7.96 -9.77 5.37
N ILE A 676 9.02 -8.98 5.17
CA ILE A 676 10.31 -9.21 5.85
C ILE A 676 10.13 -9.02 7.36
N VAL A 677 10.64 -9.96 8.16
CA VAL A 677 10.61 -9.90 9.63
C VAL A 677 12.02 -9.63 10.13
N LYS A 678 12.37 -8.34 10.23
CA LYS A 678 13.72 -7.87 10.54
C LYS A 678 14.31 -8.43 11.83
N ARG A 679 13.50 -8.69 12.86
CA ARG A 679 13.95 -9.29 14.14
C ARG A 679 14.47 -10.73 14.02
N LEU A 680 14.19 -11.42 12.91
CA LEU A 680 14.68 -12.77 12.62
C LEU A 680 15.95 -12.77 11.76
N LEU A 681 16.48 -11.58 11.43
CA LEU A 681 17.75 -11.49 10.71
C LEU A 681 18.88 -12.04 11.57
N PRO A 682 19.87 -12.72 10.96
CA PRO A 682 21.03 -13.22 11.70
C PRO A 682 21.81 -12.05 12.31
N ALA A 683 22.65 -12.34 13.31
CA ALA A 683 23.60 -11.34 13.79
C ALA A 683 24.50 -10.91 12.62
N PRO A 684 24.75 -9.60 12.43
CA PRO A 684 25.56 -9.14 11.33
C PRO A 684 27.00 -9.64 11.48
N GLU A 685 27.60 -10.04 10.37
CA GLU A 685 29.02 -10.36 10.33
C GLU A 685 29.81 -9.09 10.65
N SER A 686 30.49 -9.09 11.80
CA SER A 686 31.40 -7.99 12.14
C SER A 686 32.56 -8.01 11.14
N PRO A 687 33.01 -6.87 10.61
CA PRO A 687 34.21 -6.84 9.79
C PRO A 687 35.36 -7.46 10.60
N LYS A 688 36.00 -8.50 10.04
CA LYS A 688 37.29 -8.98 10.57
C LYS A 688 38.21 -7.75 10.61
N ARG A 689 38.66 -7.41 11.82
CA ARG A 689 39.52 -6.25 12.08
C ARG A 689 40.79 -6.29 11.26
#